data_AF-A0A938B9Z7-F1
#
_entry.id   AF-A0A938B9Z7-F1
#
_cell.length_a   1.000
_cell.length_b   1.000
_cell.length_c   1.000
_cell.angle_alpha   90.00
_cell.angle_beta   90.00
_cell.angle_gamma   90.00
#
_symmetry.space_group_name_H-M   'P 1'
#
loop_
_entity.id
_entity.type
_entity.pdbx_description
1 polymer ?
#
loop_
_entity_poly.entity_id
_entity_poly.type
_entity_poly.pdbx_seq_one_letter_code
_entity_poly.pdbx_strand_id
1 'polypeptide(L)'
;MVKKKCYKVGFIMRKFIIRPFQMMLLCALVCAFPVELQGQLVSSILDRTGFALLVDVSDYRDANIPPLRAKSNEGDKIKNALLSVGGFPEGQIQFLAGEKATREGITEALTAMVERAKTQANAHVLFYLKCRALKTPDQNYFLPYNARVGATSTYIDSTELMNWFALVPLRTKALITAAWDVKAQDDIAFSTKLGDILRDKEVDADGNRSVTLAEIETKIRDLGFHGNYPVRIVGDGATVLMLLPSLLEVNSQPPAAAVFLDGVEKGVTPAQILNLAPGTHRIHVQKELHLRSEERTVEIAQERGQRVVLPPYQLKPIRVYGTAFDTEKKVVAGVEVRIIGTGYQHTVDNGGKFSFENWQAYGLLELGKTYAVVAQSSDGLYSGSTSCTFSGTADIRLEIPLTPIHWINMAAQQLRAGDRAGAMAIFDAKLQSPKGKEDSLIKPGALNDVTPELALAFLTHLESKLQTEPNNLQWRVVAARLTELTGNVAAAKRHWQEIKTKASEESSEYKQAVARLKELEPNRRGWILLLVAGGVVVLGAVGFYFIIRRRLREFQEIPNPYIAGKPISEREMFFGREDVFNFIKDKFSRSAKDITIVLHGGRRTGKTSILYQIANGRLGADFVPVFIDMQEMAGVDAHDFFRLIAQKVSEAHKKAVALSEADSTRLDELYRRLEDKSGSAYQSFNNFLTHVASTLEGKYIIFLIDEYEILERKVNDGDLTAEIFTYLRHLMQNMANLAFIFAGSSDFAKRQRQEWALMFNMAQPKEVSFLSRDDAVALITEPVKDLVRYDQKAVDRVWRLTAGQPFFTQVICLQIIEALNLKQKKRVTLEEVAESCHDIVENAPYHFAYIWGELTAEEKIMVSLLAEVLTAEMAYASVDDIASRLSHYDLRYSRADISKTLARLLEKHLIEKKLDTQAEAYRFRMDLTRAWIQAEHPTWGVIKEVQNHE
;
A
#
# COMPACT_ATOMS: atom_id res chain seq x y z
N MET A 1 -24.94 -23.77 -45.73
CA MET A 1 -26.25 -23.33 -46.28
C MET A 1 -26.93 -22.43 -45.25
N VAL A 2 -27.30 -21.21 -45.68
CA VAL A 2 -28.41 -20.33 -45.21
C VAL A 2 -28.39 -19.87 -43.72
N LYS A 3 -27.96 -18.65 -43.36
CA LYS A 3 -28.52 -17.26 -43.52
C LYS A 3 -29.67 -16.87 -42.53
N LYS A 4 -29.36 -15.87 -41.68
CA LYS A 4 -30.03 -14.54 -41.49
C LYS A 4 -31.57 -14.44 -41.61
N LYS A 5 -32.26 -13.88 -40.58
CA LYS A 5 -32.98 -12.57 -40.55
C LYS A 5 -34.13 -12.50 -39.51
N CYS A 6 -34.04 -11.51 -38.62
CA CYS A 6 -34.96 -10.38 -38.42
C CYS A 6 -36.50 -10.49 -38.65
N TYR A 7 -37.23 -10.09 -37.58
CA TYR A 7 -38.35 -9.12 -37.47
C TYR A 7 -39.84 -9.54 -37.63
N LYS A 8 -40.59 -9.16 -36.56
CA LYS A 8 -41.87 -8.39 -36.50
C LYS A 8 -43.25 -9.11 -36.34
N VAL A 9 -43.81 -8.92 -35.13
CA VAL A 9 -45.13 -8.30 -34.78
C VAL A 9 -46.46 -9.03 -35.06
N GLY A 10 -47.30 -9.06 -33.99
CA GLY A 10 -48.78 -9.12 -33.96
C GLY A 10 -49.23 -9.07 -32.49
N PHE A 11 -49.79 -8.02 -31.85
CA PHE A 11 -50.94 -7.11 -32.09
C PHE A 11 -52.28 -7.67 -31.51
N ILE A 12 -52.90 -6.95 -30.55
CA ILE A 12 -54.34 -6.50 -30.48
C ILE A 12 -55.22 -6.72 -29.20
N MET A 13 -55.72 -5.54 -28.71
CA MET A 13 -57.02 -5.13 -28.05
C MET A 13 -57.32 -5.39 -26.55
N ARG A 14 -57.96 -4.48 -25.75
CA ARG A 14 -59.02 -3.45 -26.00
C ARG A 14 -59.11 -2.39 -24.84
N LYS A 15 -59.11 -1.05 -25.12
CA LYS A 15 -60.14 0.05 -24.93
C LYS A 15 -60.64 0.39 -23.49
N PHE A 16 -60.70 1.64 -23.00
CA PHE A 16 -61.54 2.82 -23.40
C PHE A 16 -60.89 4.22 -23.04
N ILE A 17 -60.78 5.26 -23.92
CA ILE A 17 -61.66 6.46 -24.24
C ILE A 17 -61.72 7.52 -23.09
N ILE A 18 -61.34 8.83 -23.16
CA ILE A 18 -61.91 10.02 -23.88
C ILE A 18 -60.90 11.22 -23.87
N ARG A 19 -60.92 12.07 -24.92
CA ARG A 19 -60.52 13.51 -25.01
C ARG A 19 -61.59 14.21 -25.90
N PRO A 20 -61.78 15.57 -26.02
CA PRO A 20 -61.07 16.75 -25.49
C PRO A 20 -61.95 17.99 -25.05
N PHE A 21 -61.29 19.08 -24.61
CA PHE A 21 -61.62 20.53 -24.73
C PHE A 21 -62.88 21.16 -24.07
N GLN A 22 -62.66 22.08 -23.11
CA GLN A 22 -63.34 23.40 -23.06
C GLN A 22 -62.63 24.42 -22.14
N MET A 23 -62.44 25.64 -22.70
CA MET A 23 -62.46 27.00 -22.10
C MET A 23 -61.51 27.31 -20.92
N MET A 24 -60.52 28.21 -21.03
CA MET A 24 -60.55 29.57 -21.59
C MET A 24 -61.63 30.47 -20.95
N LEU A 25 -61.68 30.54 -19.60
CA LEU A 25 -62.00 31.77 -18.88
C LEU A 25 -61.68 31.64 -17.37
N LEU A 26 -60.40 31.73 -17.01
CA LEU A 26 -60.03 32.23 -15.67
C LEU A 26 -58.67 32.94 -15.73
N CYS A 27 -58.53 33.81 -16.73
CA CYS A 27 -57.66 34.98 -16.67
C CYS A 27 -58.51 36.16 -16.18
N ALA A 28 -58.60 36.35 -14.86
CA ALA A 28 -58.72 37.65 -14.19
C ALA A 28 -58.91 37.41 -12.67
N LEU A 29 -58.08 38.08 -11.87
CA LEU A 29 -58.00 38.05 -10.39
C LEU A 29 -57.32 36.80 -9.81
N VAL A 30 -55.98 36.78 -9.75
CA VAL A 30 -55.20 37.49 -8.72
C VAL A 30 -53.82 37.84 -9.29
N CYS A 31 -53.60 39.12 -9.54
CA CYS A 31 -52.27 39.73 -9.50
C CYS A 31 -52.09 40.35 -8.11
N ALA A 32 -50.98 40.05 -7.43
CA ALA A 32 -50.34 40.93 -6.45
C ALA A 32 -48.91 40.42 -6.13
N PHE A 33 -47.95 40.79 -6.99
CA PHE A 33 -46.52 41.15 -6.77
C PHE A 33 -45.66 40.47 -5.67
N PRO A 34 -44.32 40.43 -5.83
CA PRO A 34 -43.52 40.04 -7.02
C PRO A 34 -42.29 39.17 -6.65
N VAL A 35 -41.53 38.74 -7.66
CA VAL A 35 -40.05 38.62 -7.78
C VAL A 35 -39.83 37.64 -8.96
N GLU A 36 -40.05 38.05 -10.21
CA GLU A 36 -39.03 38.68 -11.05
C GLU A 36 -37.76 39.10 -10.30
N LEU A 37 -36.90 38.13 -9.97
CA LEU A 37 -35.43 38.31 -9.86
C LEU A 37 -34.61 37.03 -9.57
N GLN A 38 -35.07 35.82 -9.95
CA GLN A 38 -34.17 34.63 -9.91
C GLN A 38 -34.13 33.78 -11.19
N GLY A 39 -34.90 34.12 -12.23
CA GLY A 39 -34.86 33.43 -13.52
C GLY A 39 -33.87 33.98 -14.54
N GLN A 40 -33.30 35.17 -14.31
CA GLN A 40 -32.34 35.82 -15.23
C GLN A 40 -30.94 36.04 -14.62
N LEU A 41 -30.69 35.55 -13.41
CA LEU A 41 -29.36 35.57 -12.77
C LEU A 41 -28.73 34.17 -12.62
N VAL A 42 -29.50 33.08 -12.75
CA VAL A 42 -28.95 31.72 -12.59
C VAL A 42 -28.35 31.17 -13.88
N SER A 43 -28.83 31.59 -15.07
CA SER A 43 -28.17 31.23 -16.33
C SER A 43 -26.98 32.13 -16.70
N SER A 44 -26.77 33.25 -16.00
CA SER A 44 -25.65 34.17 -16.25
C SER A 44 -24.49 34.05 -15.25
N ILE A 45 -24.66 33.25 -14.18
CA ILE A 45 -23.61 32.98 -13.17
C ILE A 45 -22.99 31.57 -13.32
N LEU A 46 -23.64 30.63 -14.03
CA LEU A 46 -23.23 29.22 -14.06
C LEU A 46 -22.46 28.75 -15.32
N ASP A 47 -22.39 29.56 -16.38
CA ASP A 47 -21.42 29.36 -17.47
C ASP A 47 -20.10 30.06 -17.11
N ARG A 48 -19.32 29.48 -16.20
CA ARG A 48 -17.92 29.88 -16.04
C ARG A 48 -17.12 29.30 -17.20
N THR A 49 -17.04 30.03 -18.30
CA THR A 49 -16.15 29.72 -19.43
C THR A 49 -14.70 30.05 -19.07
N GLY A 50 -13.87 29.02 -18.98
CA GLY A 50 -12.43 29.19 -18.79
C GLY A 50 -11.73 29.29 -20.14
N PHE A 51 -11.02 30.38 -20.38
CA PHE A 51 -10.10 30.51 -21.51
C PHE A 51 -8.68 30.23 -21.05
N ALA A 52 -7.95 29.41 -21.81
CA ALA A 52 -6.54 29.19 -21.57
C ALA A 52 -5.73 29.51 -22.81
N LEU A 53 -4.67 30.31 -22.67
CA LEU A 53 -3.63 30.45 -23.67
C LEU A 53 -2.38 29.75 -23.15
N LEU A 54 -1.97 28.70 -23.85
CA LEU A 54 -0.80 27.89 -23.54
C LEU A 54 0.25 28.18 -24.63
N VAL A 55 1.41 28.68 -24.24
CA VAL A 55 2.52 28.95 -25.16
C VAL A 55 3.70 28.07 -24.75
N ASP A 56 4.16 27.20 -25.64
CA ASP A 56 5.26 26.27 -25.41
C ASP A 56 6.35 26.45 -26.48
N VAL A 57 7.38 27.22 -26.15
CA VAL A 57 8.55 27.48 -26.98
C VAL A 57 9.70 26.60 -26.48
N SER A 58 9.75 25.38 -27.02
CA SER A 58 10.84 24.43 -26.74
C SER A 58 11.99 24.52 -27.75
N ASP A 59 11.72 25.05 -28.94
CA ASP A 59 12.68 25.17 -30.05
C ASP A 59 12.72 26.62 -30.56
N TYR A 60 13.76 27.00 -31.30
CA TYR A 60 13.94 28.36 -31.84
C TYR A 60 14.35 28.33 -33.31
N ARG A 61 13.89 29.33 -34.07
CA ARG A 61 14.23 29.51 -35.50
C ARG A 61 15.70 29.85 -35.71
N ASP A 62 16.30 30.60 -34.79
CA ASP A 62 17.73 30.91 -34.82
C ASP A 62 18.51 29.76 -34.17
N ALA A 63 19.35 29.08 -34.96
CA ALA A 63 20.14 27.94 -34.51
C ALA A 63 21.16 28.29 -33.40
N ASN A 64 21.45 29.57 -33.21
CA ASN A 64 22.33 30.05 -32.14
C ASN A 64 21.61 30.18 -30.78
N ILE A 65 20.29 29.97 -30.74
CA ILE A 65 19.54 29.86 -29.49
C ILE A 65 19.34 28.36 -29.22
N PRO A 66 20.04 27.79 -28.23
CA PRO A 66 19.83 26.41 -27.83
C PRO A 66 18.36 26.10 -27.56
N PRO A 67 17.82 24.97 -28.07
CA PRO A 67 16.49 24.50 -27.69
C PRO A 67 16.47 24.17 -26.19
N LEU A 68 15.28 24.19 -25.59
CA LEU A 68 15.09 23.72 -24.22
C LEU A 68 15.30 22.21 -24.17
N ARG A 69 15.99 21.71 -23.13
CA ARG A 69 16.37 20.29 -22.99
C ARG A 69 15.16 19.34 -22.98
N ALA A 70 14.03 19.81 -22.48
CA ALA A 70 12.78 19.06 -22.49
C ALA A 70 12.01 19.25 -23.81
N LYS A 71 12.17 18.31 -24.77
CA LYS A 71 11.15 18.04 -25.82
C LYS A 71 9.90 17.37 -25.23
N SER A 72 9.44 17.89 -24.11
CA SER A 72 8.31 17.35 -23.40
C SER A 72 7.01 17.83 -24.07
N ASN A 73 6.05 16.93 -24.27
CA ASN A 73 4.66 17.25 -24.58
C ASN A 73 3.97 17.97 -23.38
N GLU A 74 4.60 18.99 -22.80
CA GLU A 74 4.24 19.65 -21.55
C GLU A 74 3.02 20.55 -21.70
N GLY A 75 3.03 21.41 -22.73
CA GLY A 75 1.84 22.14 -23.11
C GLY A 75 0.65 21.19 -23.37
N ASP A 76 0.91 20.01 -23.93
CA ASP A 76 -0.13 18.98 -24.10
C ASP A 76 -0.55 18.32 -22.78
N LYS A 77 0.36 18.10 -21.83
CA LYS A 77 0.01 17.58 -20.48
C LYS A 77 -0.87 18.55 -19.71
N ILE A 78 -0.53 19.84 -19.72
CA ILE A 78 -1.32 20.90 -19.09
C ILE A 78 -2.66 21.04 -19.82
N LYS A 79 -2.65 21.10 -21.16
CA LYS A 79 -3.88 21.08 -21.98
C LYS A 79 -4.76 19.89 -21.62
N ASN A 80 -4.20 18.69 -21.53
CA ASN A 80 -4.93 17.48 -21.16
C ASN A 80 -5.45 17.52 -19.73
N ALA A 81 -4.71 18.09 -18.77
CA ALA A 81 -5.19 18.29 -17.40
C ALA A 81 -6.34 19.30 -17.34
N LEU A 82 -6.24 20.41 -18.07
CA LEU A 82 -7.31 21.42 -18.17
C LEU A 82 -8.57 20.84 -18.85
N LEU A 83 -8.40 19.99 -19.87
CA LEU A 83 -9.50 19.27 -20.53
C LEU A 83 -10.12 18.21 -19.62
N SER A 84 -9.30 17.32 -19.05
CA SER A 84 -9.79 16.14 -18.32
C SER A 84 -10.23 16.46 -16.89
N VAL A 85 -9.49 17.30 -16.16
CA VAL A 85 -9.72 17.61 -14.75
C VAL A 85 -10.24 19.04 -14.56
N GLY A 86 -9.68 20.02 -15.27
CA GLY A 86 -10.00 21.44 -15.08
C GLY A 86 -11.36 21.91 -15.62
N GLY A 87 -11.90 21.22 -16.63
CA GLY A 87 -13.23 21.51 -17.19
C GLY A 87 -13.25 22.58 -18.28
N PHE A 88 -12.08 22.92 -18.83
CA PHE A 88 -11.96 23.89 -19.91
C PHE A 88 -12.50 23.29 -21.22
N PRO A 89 -13.39 23.97 -21.95
CA PRO A 89 -13.84 23.51 -23.26
C PRO A 89 -12.69 23.50 -24.28
N GLU A 90 -12.61 22.49 -25.13
CA GLU A 90 -11.51 22.36 -26.11
C GLU A 90 -11.39 23.57 -27.04
N GLY A 91 -12.51 24.19 -27.44
CA GLY A 91 -12.52 25.40 -28.25
C GLY A 91 -12.11 26.70 -27.52
N GLN A 92 -11.87 26.63 -26.20
CA GLN A 92 -11.47 27.75 -25.35
C GLN A 92 -10.01 27.65 -24.88
N ILE A 93 -9.30 26.57 -25.23
CA ILE A 93 -7.85 26.43 -25.01
C ILE A 93 -7.12 26.70 -26.32
N GLN A 94 -6.39 27.81 -26.38
CA GLN A 94 -5.47 28.12 -27.48
C GLN A 94 -4.07 27.64 -27.12
N PHE A 95 -3.50 26.77 -27.93
CA PHE A 95 -2.15 26.23 -27.73
C PHE A 95 -1.23 26.65 -28.88
N LEU A 96 -0.16 27.37 -28.58
CA LEU A 96 0.88 27.79 -29.52
C LEU A 96 2.17 27.07 -29.19
N ALA A 97 2.73 26.36 -30.16
CA ALA A 97 4.02 25.70 -30.04
C ALA A 97 4.79 25.77 -31.36
N GLY A 98 6.12 25.67 -31.28
CA GLY A 98 7.02 25.68 -32.45
C GLY A 98 6.76 26.89 -33.35
N GLU A 99 6.61 26.66 -34.66
CA GLU A 99 6.41 27.69 -35.68
C GLU A 99 5.20 28.62 -35.46
N LYS A 100 4.25 28.24 -34.60
CA LYS A 100 3.08 29.06 -34.26
C LYS A 100 3.32 29.97 -33.06
N ALA A 101 4.34 29.70 -32.25
CA ALA A 101 4.68 30.48 -31.06
C ALA A 101 5.64 31.64 -31.36
N THR A 102 5.42 32.35 -32.47
CA THR A 102 6.16 33.58 -32.81
C THR A 102 5.67 34.74 -31.96
N ARG A 103 6.44 35.84 -31.93
CA ARG A 103 6.01 37.10 -31.31
C ARG A 103 4.62 37.50 -31.79
N GLU A 104 4.41 37.50 -33.11
CA GLU A 104 3.15 37.86 -33.74
C GLU A 104 2.02 36.91 -33.35
N GLY A 105 2.28 35.59 -33.37
CA GLY A 105 1.29 34.59 -32.98
C GLY A 105 0.85 34.69 -31.52
N ILE A 106 1.80 34.98 -30.62
CA ILE A 106 1.52 35.22 -29.19
C ILE A 106 0.70 36.50 -29.02
N THR A 107 1.06 37.59 -29.70
CA THR A 107 0.34 38.87 -29.64
C THR A 107 -1.08 38.75 -30.21
N GLU A 108 -1.27 38.06 -31.33
CA GLU A 108 -2.58 37.79 -31.93
C GLU A 108 -3.47 36.96 -30.99
N ALA A 109 -2.91 35.90 -30.39
CA ALA A 109 -3.63 35.06 -29.45
C ALA A 109 -4.06 35.82 -28.18
N LEU A 110 -3.16 36.63 -27.62
CA LEU A 110 -3.47 37.50 -26.49
C LEU A 110 -4.54 38.53 -26.85
N THR A 111 -4.46 39.14 -28.03
CA THR A 111 -5.45 40.12 -28.51
C THR A 111 -6.83 39.47 -28.69
N ALA A 112 -6.88 38.29 -29.33
CA ALA A 112 -8.11 37.54 -29.49
C ALA A 112 -8.71 37.11 -28.13
N MET A 113 -7.87 36.74 -27.17
CA MET A 113 -8.28 36.40 -25.81
C MET A 113 -8.82 37.64 -25.07
N VAL A 114 -8.18 38.80 -25.20
CA VAL A 114 -8.65 40.09 -24.64
C VAL A 114 -10.00 40.49 -25.21
N GLU A 115 -10.20 40.39 -26.53
CA GLU A 115 -11.49 40.71 -27.17
C GLU A 115 -12.61 39.75 -26.76
N ARG A 116 -12.30 38.46 -26.57
CA ARG A 116 -13.26 37.49 -26.02
C ARG A 116 -13.56 37.73 -24.54
N ALA A 117 -12.54 38.10 -23.76
CA ALA A 117 -12.70 38.43 -22.35
C ALA A 117 -13.58 39.67 -22.13
N LYS A 118 -13.57 40.64 -23.05
CA LYS A 118 -14.43 41.83 -23.00
C LYS A 118 -15.93 41.50 -23.16
N THR A 119 -16.28 40.40 -23.83
CA THR A 119 -17.68 40.04 -24.11
C THR A 119 -18.27 39.05 -23.10
N GLN A 120 -17.48 38.50 -22.17
CA GLN A 120 -17.92 37.51 -21.18
C GLN A 120 -17.54 37.92 -19.75
N ALA A 121 -18.48 38.55 -19.02
CA ALA A 121 -18.24 39.18 -17.72
C ALA A 121 -17.80 38.22 -16.58
N ASN A 122 -17.98 36.90 -16.75
CA ASN A 122 -17.70 35.87 -15.73
C ASN A 122 -16.65 34.82 -16.17
N ALA A 123 -15.90 35.10 -17.24
CA ALA A 123 -14.87 34.18 -17.74
C ALA A 123 -13.59 34.22 -16.90
N HIS A 124 -12.87 33.09 -16.81
CA HIS A 124 -11.56 32.99 -16.18
C HIS A 124 -10.48 32.87 -17.25
N VAL A 125 -9.34 33.54 -17.07
CA VAL A 125 -8.23 33.48 -18.03
C VAL A 125 -6.99 32.89 -17.38
N LEU A 126 -6.52 31.79 -17.97
CA LEU A 126 -5.23 31.17 -17.65
C LEU A 126 -4.25 31.46 -18.78
N PHE A 127 -3.12 32.09 -18.48
CA PHE A 127 -2.04 32.26 -19.44
C PHE A 127 -0.79 31.53 -18.95
N TYR A 128 -0.40 30.49 -19.68
CA TYR A 128 0.81 29.70 -19.44
C TYR A 128 1.85 30.05 -20.50
N LEU A 129 3.04 30.47 -20.08
CA LEU A 129 4.15 30.78 -20.97
C LEU A 129 5.39 29.97 -20.59
N LYS A 130 5.75 29.02 -21.45
CA LYS A 130 6.98 28.23 -21.45
C LYS A 130 7.90 28.79 -22.54
N CYS A 131 8.96 29.50 -22.15
CA CYS A 131 10.04 29.89 -23.07
C CYS A 131 11.34 30.23 -22.35
N ARG A 132 12.43 30.40 -23.11
CA ARG A 132 13.72 30.87 -22.55
C ARG A 132 13.60 32.35 -22.17
N ALA A 133 14.24 32.72 -21.08
CA ALA A 133 14.34 34.10 -20.63
C ALA A 133 15.77 34.62 -20.71
N LEU A 134 15.94 35.86 -21.13
CA LEU A 134 17.21 36.58 -21.12
C LEU A 134 17.10 37.73 -20.12
N LYS A 135 17.96 37.69 -19.09
CA LYS A 135 18.06 38.73 -18.07
C LYS A 135 19.19 39.70 -18.43
N THR A 136 18.86 40.96 -18.65
CA THR A 136 19.83 42.05 -18.75
C THR A 136 19.83 42.86 -17.44
N PRO A 137 20.82 43.73 -17.20
CA PRO A 137 20.84 44.58 -16.00
C PRO A 137 19.59 45.44 -15.83
N ASP A 138 18.95 45.83 -16.95
CA ASP A 138 17.84 46.78 -16.98
C ASP A 138 16.48 46.12 -17.24
N GLN A 139 16.42 44.96 -17.92
CA GLN A 139 15.17 44.34 -18.38
C GLN A 139 15.20 42.80 -18.42
N ASN A 140 14.02 42.18 -18.33
CA ASN A 140 13.84 40.73 -18.54
C ASN A 140 13.09 40.50 -19.86
N TYR A 141 13.67 39.69 -20.73
CA TYR A 141 13.10 39.34 -22.02
C TYR A 141 12.67 37.87 -22.07
N PHE A 142 11.54 37.60 -22.71
CA PHE A 142 11.03 36.28 -23.06
C PHE A 142 11.24 36.02 -24.54
N LEU A 143 11.81 34.86 -24.90
CA LEU A 143 12.19 34.56 -26.28
C LEU A 143 11.08 33.76 -26.98
N PRO A 144 10.37 34.32 -27.98
CA PRO A 144 9.45 33.55 -28.81
C PRO A 144 10.21 32.67 -29.83
N TYR A 145 9.50 31.79 -30.55
CA TYR A 145 10.10 30.89 -31.54
C TYR A 145 10.94 31.62 -32.59
N ASN A 146 10.53 32.82 -33.02
CA ASN A 146 11.23 33.63 -34.02
C ASN A 146 12.29 34.58 -33.44
N ALA A 147 12.67 34.44 -32.17
CA ALA A 147 13.75 35.22 -31.57
C ALA A 147 15.07 35.01 -32.33
N ARG A 148 15.88 36.08 -32.45
CA ARG A 148 17.21 36.04 -33.05
C ARG A 148 18.27 36.62 -32.12
N VAL A 149 19.45 36.02 -32.05
CA VAL A 149 20.55 36.51 -31.20
C VAL A 149 20.92 37.93 -31.62
N GLY A 150 20.97 38.86 -30.66
CA GLY A 150 21.34 40.26 -30.89
C GLY A 150 20.24 41.16 -31.48
N ALA A 151 19.06 40.63 -31.82
CA ALA A 151 17.92 41.41 -32.33
C ALA A 151 16.81 41.55 -31.27
N THR A 152 16.99 42.45 -30.31
CA THR A 152 16.06 42.63 -29.17
C THR A 152 14.63 42.99 -29.58
N SER A 153 14.43 43.58 -30.76
CA SER A 153 13.09 43.82 -31.34
C SER A 153 12.28 42.53 -31.57
N THR A 154 12.94 41.36 -31.61
CA THR A 154 12.30 40.04 -31.72
C THR A 154 11.93 39.43 -30.36
N TYR A 155 12.30 40.05 -29.23
CA TYR A 155 12.07 39.53 -27.88
C TYR A 155 10.90 40.22 -27.18
N ILE A 156 10.14 39.49 -26.37
CA ILE A 156 9.02 40.05 -25.61
C ILE A 156 9.55 40.59 -24.29
N ASP A 157 9.42 41.90 -24.05
CA ASP A 157 9.81 42.50 -22.77
C ASP A 157 8.81 42.12 -21.66
N SER A 158 9.30 41.90 -20.43
CA SER A 158 8.43 41.56 -19.29
C SER A 158 7.38 42.64 -18.97
N THR A 159 7.69 43.91 -19.15
CA THR A 159 6.77 45.06 -19.02
C THR A 159 5.74 45.03 -20.13
N GLU A 160 6.15 44.72 -21.36
CA GLU A 160 5.25 44.56 -22.50
C GLU A 160 4.27 43.40 -22.28
N LEU A 161 4.75 42.26 -21.81
CA LEU A 161 3.91 41.11 -21.45
C LEU A 161 2.91 41.45 -20.34
N MET A 162 3.36 42.14 -19.30
CA MET A 162 2.50 42.56 -18.19
C MET A 162 1.47 43.60 -18.64
N ASN A 163 1.82 44.49 -19.58
CA ASN A 163 0.88 45.44 -20.17
C ASN A 163 -0.19 44.71 -20.99
N TRP A 164 0.17 43.71 -21.79
CA TRP A 164 -0.80 42.87 -22.50
C TRP A 164 -1.73 42.12 -21.55
N PHE A 165 -1.20 41.57 -20.45
CA PHE A 165 -2.00 40.90 -19.42
C PHE A 165 -2.89 41.87 -18.63
N ALA A 166 -2.45 43.11 -18.44
CA ALA A 166 -3.24 44.16 -17.79
C ALA A 166 -4.47 44.56 -18.62
N LEU A 167 -4.41 44.44 -19.94
CA LEU A 167 -5.53 44.75 -20.86
C LEU A 167 -6.69 43.75 -20.77
N VAL A 168 -6.53 42.60 -20.12
CA VAL A 168 -7.62 41.65 -19.85
C VAL A 168 -8.49 42.22 -18.71
N PRO A 169 -9.74 42.64 -18.98
CA PRO A 169 -10.58 43.40 -18.03
C PRO A 169 -11.32 42.53 -17.00
N LEU A 170 -10.94 41.27 -16.85
CA LEU A 170 -11.64 40.29 -16.00
C LEU A 170 -11.18 40.36 -14.55
N ARG A 171 -12.10 40.06 -13.62
CA ARG A 171 -11.82 39.98 -12.17
C ARG A 171 -10.88 38.83 -11.81
N THR A 172 -10.86 37.76 -12.60
CA THR A 172 -10.11 36.53 -12.32
C THR A 172 -9.18 36.19 -13.49
N LYS A 173 -7.89 36.41 -13.28
CA LYS A 173 -6.83 36.11 -14.25
C LYS A 173 -5.62 35.52 -13.53
N ALA A 174 -5.02 34.52 -14.14
CA ALA A 174 -3.81 33.88 -13.66
C ALA A 174 -2.76 33.85 -14.77
N LEU A 175 -1.60 34.46 -14.51
CA LEU A 175 -0.40 34.29 -15.31
C LEU A 175 0.45 33.21 -14.64
N ILE A 176 0.89 32.21 -15.38
CA ILE A 176 1.89 31.22 -14.96
C ILE A 176 3.03 31.28 -15.96
N THR A 177 4.13 31.93 -15.59
CA THR A 177 5.35 31.93 -16.40
C THR A 177 6.28 30.80 -15.97
N ALA A 178 6.88 30.11 -16.92
CA ALA A 178 8.03 29.24 -16.73
C ALA A 178 9.13 29.74 -17.67
N ALA A 179 10.02 30.58 -17.15
CA ALA A 179 10.97 31.36 -17.94
C ALA A 179 12.42 30.98 -17.63
N TRP A 180 13.06 30.13 -18.44
CA TRP A 180 14.34 29.52 -18.04
C TRP A 180 15.56 30.36 -18.39
N ASP A 181 16.48 30.47 -17.42
CA ASP A 181 17.87 30.89 -17.65
C ASP A 181 18.67 29.72 -18.25
N VAL A 182 19.69 30.03 -19.04
CA VAL A 182 20.58 29.12 -19.78
C VAL A 182 21.27 28.07 -18.88
N LYS A 183 21.19 28.19 -17.55
CA LYS A 183 22.05 27.49 -16.58
C LYS A 183 21.35 26.55 -15.59
N ALA A 184 20.02 26.45 -15.54
CA ALA A 184 19.34 25.69 -14.48
C ALA A 184 19.18 24.19 -14.83
N GLN A 185 19.76 23.30 -14.03
CA GLN A 185 19.65 21.82 -14.11
C GLN A 185 18.34 21.25 -13.51
N ASP A 186 17.39 22.09 -13.09
CA ASP A 186 16.17 21.69 -12.37
C ASP A 186 14.95 21.38 -13.29
N ASP A 187 15.24 21.13 -14.57
CA ASP A 187 14.34 21.21 -15.73
C ASP A 187 13.09 20.30 -15.73
N ILE A 188 12.99 19.25 -14.89
CA ILE A 188 11.94 18.21 -15.03
C ILE A 188 10.86 18.31 -13.94
N ALA A 189 11.15 18.99 -12.83
CA ALA A 189 10.31 18.92 -11.63
C ALA A 189 9.04 19.78 -11.72
N PHE A 190 9.10 21.02 -12.19
CA PHE A 190 7.97 21.98 -12.03
C PHE A 190 6.76 21.68 -12.91
N SER A 191 6.98 21.36 -14.20
CA SER A 191 5.92 21.15 -15.20
C SER A 191 5.20 19.81 -15.02
N THR A 192 5.96 18.74 -14.76
CA THR A 192 5.42 17.43 -14.38
C THR A 192 4.61 17.56 -13.10
N LYS A 193 5.16 18.24 -12.09
CA LYS A 193 4.43 18.52 -10.85
C LYS A 193 3.20 19.39 -11.06
N LEU A 194 3.16 20.39 -11.95
CA LEU A 194 1.95 21.20 -12.15
C LEU A 194 0.82 20.36 -12.76
N GLY A 195 1.10 19.54 -13.77
CA GLY A 195 0.11 18.60 -14.32
C GLY A 195 -0.39 17.60 -13.28
N ASP A 196 0.50 17.16 -12.39
CA ASP A 196 0.20 16.21 -11.31
C ASP A 196 -0.52 16.87 -10.13
N ILE A 197 -0.19 18.12 -9.76
CA ILE A 197 -0.92 18.97 -8.80
C ILE A 197 -2.36 19.12 -9.28
N LEU A 198 -2.56 19.48 -10.55
CA LEU A 198 -3.92 19.59 -11.09
C LEU A 198 -4.69 18.25 -11.08
N ARG A 199 -4.02 17.12 -10.82
CA ARG A 199 -4.62 15.77 -10.70
C ARG A 199 -4.59 15.22 -9.26
N ASP A 200 -3.89 15.89 -8.34
CA ASP A 200 -3.72 15.46 -6.96
C ASP A 200 -5.04 15.66 -6.20
N LYS A 201 -5.48 14.61 -5.52
CA LYS A 201 -6.73 14.61 -4.74
C LYS A 201 -6.64 15.52 -3.52
N GLU A 202 -5.44 15.80 -3.05
CA GLU A 202 -5.17 16.65 -1.88
C GLU A 202 -4.97 18.12 -2.23
N VAL A 203 -5.09 18.50 -3.50
CA VAL A 203 -4.98 19.91 -3.92
C VAL A 203 -6.24 20.71 -3.57
N ASP A 204 -7.37 20.03 -3.41
CA ASP A 204 -8.60 20.55 -2.79
C ASP A 204 -8.49 20.37 -1.27
N ALA A 205 -7.77 21.28 -0.62
CA ALA A 205 -7.35 21.13 0.78
C ALA A 205 -8.53 21.30 1.75
N ASP A 206 -9.55 22.05 1.35
CA ASP A 206 -10.77 22.26 2.14
C ASP A 206 -11.91 21.30 1.75
N GLY A 207 -11.71 20.46 0.73
CA GLY A 207 -12.66 19.44 0.28
C GLY A 207 -13.94 20.03 -0.35
N ASN A 208 -13.90 21.29 -0.77
CA ASN A 208 -15.03 22.01 -1.36
C ASN A 208 -15.22 21.68 -2.86
N ARG A 209 -14.37 20.83 -3.45
CA ARG A 209 -14.36 20.41 -4.86
C ARG A 209 -14.07 21.55 -5.84
N SER A 210 -13.43 22.62 -5.39
CA SER A 210 -12.91 23.72 -6.18
C SER A 210 -11.47 23.96 -5.80
N VAL A 211 -10.61 24.18 -6.79
CA VAL A 211 -9.18 24.42 -6.55
C VAL A 211 -8.89 25.88 -6.85
N THR A 212 -8.36 26.56 -5.85
CA THR A 212 -8.00 27.98 -5.86
C THR A 212 -6.54 28.22 -6.24
N LEU A 213 -6.23 29.45 -6.62
CA LEU A 213 -4.87 29.92 -6.87
C LEU A 213 -3.98 29.73 -5.64
N ALA A 214 -4.50 30.02 -4.44
CA ALA A 214 -3.79 29.85 -3.17
C ALA A 214 -3.46 28.38 -2.87
N GLU A 215 -4.34 27.44 -3.19
CA GLU A 215 -4.10 26.01 -3.02
C GLU A 215 -3.02 25.50 -3.98
N ILE A 216 -3.03 25.95 -5.24
CA ILE A 216 -1.97 25.65 -6.21
C ILE A 216 -0.64 26.28 -5.77
N GLU A 217 -0.63 27.53 -5.31
CA GLU A 217 0.57 28.19 -4.76
C GLU A 217 1.14 27.44 -3.55
N THR A 218 0.27 26.99 -2.65
CA THR A 218 0.66 26.23 -1.45
C THR A 218 1.27 24.90 -1.85
N LYS A 219 0.63 24.15 -2.75
CA LYS A 219 1.16 22.87 -3.22
C LYS A 219 2.45 23.01 -4.00
N ILE A 220 2.61 24.06 -4.81
CA ILE A 220 3.89 24.40 -5.45
C ILE A 220 4.96 24.68 -4.37
N ARG A 221 4.62 25.41 -3.30
CA ARG A 221 5.55 25.70 -2.21
C ARG A 221 5.96 24.43 -1.45
N ASP A 222 5.02 23.55 -1.13
CA ASP A 222 5.26 22.28 -0.44
C ASP A 222 6.16 21.33 -1.24
N LEU A 223 6.13 21.47 -2.57
CA LEU A 223 6.98 20.70 -3.48
C LEU A 223 8.43 21.19 -3.57
N GLY A 224 8.82 22.14 -2.70
CA GLY A 224 10.19 22.62 -2.54
C GLY A 224 10.58 23.76 -3.46
N PHE A 225 9.62 24.38 -4.17
CA PHE A 225 9.88 25.55 -5.00
C PHE A 225 9.88 26.83 -4.12
N HIS A 226 11.01 27.13 -3.47
CA HIS A 226 11.19 28.36 -2.67
C HIS A 226 12.21 29.32 -3.34
N GLY A 227 11.84 30.59 -3.51
CA GLY A 227 12.76 31.68 -3.89
C GLY A 227 13.30 31.63 -5.33
N ASN A 228 13.44 32.80 -5.98
CA ASN A 228 14.04 33.07 -7.30
C ASN A 228 13.69 32.16 -8.51
N TYR A 229 12.76 31.22 -8.39
CA TYR A 229 12.20 30.55 -9.56
C TYR A 229 11.37 31.56 -10.39
N PRO A 230 11.45 31.51 -11.74
CA PRO A 230 10.75 32.40 -12.65
C PRO A 230 9.25 32.07 -12.77
N VAL A 231 8.69 31.41 -11.75
CA VAL A 231 7.26 31.10 -11.63
C VAL A 231 6.61 32.25 -10.90
N ARG A 232 6.00 33.15 -11.68
CA ARG A 232 5.21 34.26 -11.16
C ARG A 232 3.75 33.94 -11.36
N ILE A 233 3.07 33.55 -10.28
CA ILE A 233 1.62 33.47 -10.24
C ILE A 233 1.09 34.88 -9.93
N VAL A 234 0.28 35.44 -10.81
CA VAL A 234 -0.31 36.77 -10.65
C VAL A 234 -1.82 36.64 -10.68
N GLY A 235 -2.48 36.84 -9.53
CA GLY A 235 -3.93 36.76 -9.37
C GLY A 235 -4.35 36.93 -7.90
N ASP A 236 -5.65 36.99 -7.64
CA ASP A 236 -6.20 36.92 -6.27
C ASP A 236 -6.18 35.46 -5.79
N GLY A 237 -5.60 35.20 -4.61
CA GLY A 237 -5.49 33.85 -4.02
C GLY A 237 -6.84 33.13 -3.88
N ALA A 238 -7.94 33.87 -3.69
CA ALA A 238 -9.29 33.32 -3.61
C ALA A 238 -9.89 32.93 -4.98
N THR A 239 -9.16 33.15 -6.08
CA THR A 239 -9.61 32.82 -7.43
C THR A 239 -9.71 31.31 -7.59
N VAL A 240 -10.92 30.80 -7.79
CA VAL A 240 -11.17 29.40 -8.20
C VAL A 240 -10.68 29.21 -9.63
N LEU A 241 -9.66 28.39 -9.83
CA LEU A 241 -9.06 28.07 -11.13
C LEU A 241 -9.73 26.90 -11.83
N MET A 242 -10.22 25.92 -11.08
CA MET A 242 -10.89 24.74 -11.64
C MET A 242 -11.87 24.11 -10.65
N LEU A 243 -12.90 23.45 -11.19
CA LEU A 243 -13.86 22.66 -10.43
C LEU A 243 -13.58 21.18 -10.65
N LEU A 244 -13.44 20.42 -9.57
CA LEU A 244 -13.15 18.99 -9.64
C LEU A 244 -14.39 18.18 -10.06
N PRO A 245 -14.23 16.95 -10.59
CA PRO A 245 -15.37 16.10 -10.95
C PRO A 245 -16.31 15.84 -9.76
N SER A 246 -17.58 15.55 -10.02
CA SER A 246 -18.55 15.29 -8.95
C SER A 246 -18.18 14.04 -8.15
N LEU A 247 -18.40 14.10 -6.83
CA LEU A 247 -18.13 13.01 -5.87
C LEU A 247 -19.45 12.49 -5.29
N LEU A 248 -19.65 11.18 -5.35
CA LEU A 248 -20.75 10.48 -4.71
C LEU A 248 -20.26 9.63 -3.54
N GLU A 249 -20.87 9.81 -2.37
CA GLU A 249 -20.56 9.04 -1.16
C GLU A 249 -21.69 8.08 -0.80
N VAL A 250 -21.34 6.79 -0.61
CA VAL A 250 -22.28 5.71 -0.32
C VAL A 250 -21.89 5.01 0.99
N ASN A 251 -22.83 4.97 1.93
CA ASN A 251 -22.64 4.38 3.26
C ASN A 251 -23.67 3.27 3.54
N SER A 252 -23.36 2.30 4.40
CA SER A 252 -24.33 1.28 4.83
C SER A 252 -24.13 0.82 6.27
N GLN A 253 -25.20 0.24 6.83
CA GLN A 253 -25.21 -0.44 8.12
C GLN A 253 -25.82 -1.85 7.93
N PRO A 254 -25.07 -2.91 8.24
CA PRO A 254 -23.64 -2.92 8.63
C PRO A 254 -22.69 -2.41 7.52
N PRO A 255 -21.46 -1.97 7.87
CA PRO A 255 -20.46 -1.47 6.91
C PRO A 255 -19.88 -2.61 6.05
N ALA A 256 -19.05 -2.31 5.05
CA ALA A 256 -18.47 -3.27 4.10
C ALA A 256 -19.53 -4.05 3.30
N ALA A 257 -20.48 -3.33 2.73
CA ALA A 257 -21.42 -3.85 1.73
C ALA A 257 -20.91 -3.46 0.33
N ALA A 258 -20.92 -4.40 -0.62
CA ALA A 258 -20.58 -4.14 -2.01
C ALA A 258 -21.56 -3.12 -2.61
N VAL A 259 -21.04 -2.08 -3.27
CA VAL A 259 -21.77 -0.99 -3.88
C VAL A 259 -21.85 -1.20 -5.38
N PHE A 260 -23.07 -1.19 -5.92
CA PHE A 260 -23.33 -1.33 -7.34
C PHE A 260 -23.98 -0.05 -7.86
N LEU A 261 -23.36 0.53 -8.90
CA LEU A 261 -23.83 1.70 -9.62
C LEU A 261 -24.15 1.29 -11.07
N ASP A 262 -25.40 1.48 -11.50
CA ASP A 262 -25.93 1.08 -12.80
C ASP A 262 -25.64 -0.38 -13.15
N GLY A 263 -25.62 -1.24 -12.13
CA GLY A 263 -25.34 -2.67 -12.26
C GLY A 263 -23.86 -3.04 -12.29
N VAL A 264 -22.94 -2.07 -12.15
CA VAL A 264 -21.48 -2.31 -12.10
C VAL A 264 -20.99 -2.11 -10.66
N GLU A 265 -20.18 -3.05 -10.16
CA GLU A 265 -19.58 -2.96 -8.83
C GLU A 265 -18.53 -1.83 -8.77
N LYS A 266 -18.60 -0.98 -7.74
CA LYS A 266 -17.74 0.21 -7.56
C LYS A 266 -16.94 0.20 -6.25
N GLY A 267 -16.97 -0.90 -5.50
CA GLY A 267 -16.25 -1.07 -4.24
C GLY A 267 -17.17 -1.46 -3.08
N VAL A 268 -16.74 -1.21 -1.84
CA VAL A 268 -17.52 -1.52 -0.62
C VAL A 268 -17.74 -0.28 0.24
N THR A 269 -18.84 -0.22 1.00
CA THR A 269 -19.16 0.91 1.89
C THR A 269 -18.23 0.99 3.12
N PRO A 270 -17.84 2.20 3.58
CA PRO A 270 -18.02 3.51 2.95
C PRO A 270 -17.28 3.64 1.60
N ALA A 271 -17.97 4.06 0.54
CA ALA A 271 -17.42 4.18 -0.81
C ALA A 271 -17.50 5.63 -1.33
N GLN A 272 -16.43 6.06 -2.01
CA GLN A 272 -16.33 7.34 -2.72
C GLN A 272 -16.20 7.09 -4.23
N ILE A 273 -17.19 7.55 -5.01
CA ILE A 273 -17.26 7.32 -6.45
C ILE A 273 -17.09 8.66 -7.19
N LEU A 274 -16.09 8.75 -8.07
CA LEU A 274 -15.74 9.95 -8.84
C LEU A 274 -16.10 9.78 -10.33
N ASN A 275 -16.13 10.91 -11.06
CA ASN A 275 -16.30 10.95 -12.53
C ASN A 275 -17.61 10.31 -13.03
N LEU A 276 -18.69 10.52 -12.28
CA LEU A 276 -20.03 10.09 -12.72
C LEU A 276 -20.47 10.91 -13.93
N ALA A 277 -21.10 10.24 -14.89
CA ALA A 277 -21.74 10.93 -16.00
C ALA A 277 -22.87 11.82 -15.46
N PRO A 278 -23.18 12.96 -16.08
CA PRO A 278 -24.39 13.69 -15.74
C PRO A 278 -25.63 12.84 -16.03
N GLY A 279 -26.60 12.86 -15.12
CA GLY A 279 -27.86 12.14 -15.27
C GLY A 279 -28.23 11.29 -14.06
N THR A 280 -29.27 10.48 -14.25
CA THR A 280 -29.81 9.62 -13.19
C THR A 280 -29.07 8.29 -13.14
N HIS A 281 -28.45 8.00 -12.00
CA HIS A 281 -27.78 6.74 -11.72
C HIS A 281 -28.56 5.90 -10.71
N ARG A 282 -28.53 4.58 -10.88
CA ARG A 282 -29.18 3.62 -9.95
C ARG A 282 -28.16 2.97 -9.06
N ILE A 283 -28.38 3.02 -7.76
CA ILE A 283 -27.45 2.52 -6.76
C ILE A 283 -28.16 1.54 -5.84
N HIS A 284 -27.52 0.40 -5.63
CA HIS A 284 -27.89 -0.51 -4.55
C HIS A 284 -26.62 -1.06 -3.90
N VAL A 285 -26.79 -1.57 -2.68
CA VAL A 285 -25.72 -2.24 -1.95
C VAL A 285 -26.13 -3.65 -1.59
N GLN A 286 -25.13 -4.53 -1.50
CA GLN A 286 -25.32 -5.95 -1.18
C GLN A 286 -24.26 -6.40 -0.19
N LYS A 287 -24.68 -7.21 0.79
CA LYS A 287 -23.78 -7.82 1.77
C LYS A 287 -24.19 -9.25 2.01
N GLU A 288 -23.21 -10.11 2.29
CA GLU A 288 -23.47 -11.48 2.69
C GLU A 288 -24.43 -11.57 3.88
N LEU A 289 -25.30 -12.58 3.84
CA LEU A 289 -26.36 -12.86 4.81
C LEU A 289 -27.44 -11.78 4.97
N HIS A 290 -27.46 -10.77 4.10
CA HIS A 290 -28.45 -9.69 4.12
C HIS A 290 -29.22 -9.65 2.80
N LEU A 291 -30.49 -9.21 2.88
CA LEU A 291 -31.29 -8.94 1.70
C LEU A 291 -30.64 -7.82 0.88
N ARG A 292 -30.66 -7.97 -0.46
CA ARG A 292 -30.24 -6.91 -1.39
C ARG A 292 -31.02 -5.64 -1.08
N SER A 293 -30.34 -4.50 -1.02
CA SER A 293 -31.02 -3.23 -0.78
C SER A 293 -31.96 -2.86 -1.93
N GLU A 294 -32.94 -2.01 -1.65
CA GLU A 294 -33.68 -1.33 -2.71
C GLU A 294 -32.73 -0.48 -3.58
N GLU A 295 -33.04 -0.37 -4.87
CA GLU A 295 -32.36 0.55 -5.76
C GLU A 295 -32.81 1.98 -5.46
N ARG A 296 -31.85 2.86 -5.20
CA ARG A 296 -32.07 4.30 -5.09
C ARG A 296 -31.55 4.97 -6.35
N THR A 297 -32.29 5.96 -6.83
CA THR A 297 -31.81 6.82 -7.92
C THR A 297 -31.14 8.06 -7.34
N VAL A 298 -29.98 8.40 -7.87
CA VAL A 298 -29.32 9.69 -7.60
C VAL A 298 -29.23 10.46 -8.90
N GLU A 299 -29.56 11.74 -8.86
CA GLU A 299 -29.35 12.65 -9.99
C GLU A 299 -28.02 13.36 -9.79
N ILE A 300 -27.09 13.11 -10.70
CA ILE A 300 -25.81 13.81 -10.75
C ILE A 300 -25.97 14.98 -11.70
N ALA A 301 -25.81 16.20 -11.18
CA ALA A 301 -25.93 17.41 -11.97
C ALA A 301 -24.81 17.46 -13.02
N GLN A 302 -25.05 18.24 -14.08
CA GLN A 302 -24.02 18.51 -15.10
C GLN A 302 -22.87 19.37 -14.57
N GLU A 303 -23.02 19.93 -13.37
CA GLU A 303 -22.11 20.84 -12.70
C GLU A 303 -20.94 20.10 -12.04
N ARG A 304 -19.70 20.49 -12.38
CA ARG A 304 -18.49 20.09 -11.67
C ARG A 304 -18.44 20.78 -10.30
N GLY A 305 -17.74 20.19 -9.34
CA GLY A 305 -17.67 20.68 -7.95
C GLY A 305 -18.75 20.12 -7.03
N GLN A 306 -19.64 19.26 -7.53
CA GLN A 306 -20.74 18.74 -6.73
C GLN A 306 -20.30 17.58 -5.83
N ARG A 307 -20.68 17.63 -4.54
CA ARG A 307 -20.59 16.49 -3.62
C ARG A 307 -22.00 16.01 -3.26
N VAL A 308 -22.27 14.73 -3.50
CA VAL A 308 -23.56 14.09 -3.24
C VAL A 308 -23.37 12.99 -2.22
N VAL A 309 -23.97 13.14 -1.04
CA VAL A 309 -23.90 12.13 0.04
C VAL A 309 -25.26 11.45 0.14
N LEU A 310 -25.30 10.14 -0.09
CA LEU A 310 -26.54 9.39 0.08
C LEU A 310 -26.80 9.06 1.56
N PRO A 311 -28.08 9.07 2.00
CA PRO A 311 -28.45 8.52 3.30
C PRO A 311 -27.92 7.08 3.42
N PRO A 312 -27.46 6.63 4.60
CA PRO A 312 -26.92 5.29 4.76
C PRO A 312 -27.97 4.22 4.41
N TYR A 313 -27.53 3.15 3.74
CA TYR A 313 -28.35 1.97 3.47
C TYR A 313 -28.48 1.11 4.73
N GLN A 314 -29.70 0.76 5.10
CA GLN A 314 -30.00 -0.14 6.21
C GLN A 314 -30.31 -1.53 5.65
N LEU A 315 -29.38 -2.48 5.83
CA LEU A 315 -29.52 -3.83 5.31
C LEU A 315 -30.19 -4.74 6.34
N LYS A 316 -31.21 -5.48 5.90
CA LYS A 316 -31.94 -6.45 6.74
C LYS A 316 -31.31 -7.83 6.61
N PRO A 317 -31.09 -8.57 7.71
CA PRO A 317 -30.61 -9.94 7.64
C PRO A 317 -31.65 -10.86 6.98
N ILE A 318 -31.17 -11.89 6.29
CA ILE A 318 -32.01 -12.97 5.73
C ILE A 318 -32.58 -13.81 6.87
N ARG A 319 -33.79 -14.34 6.72
CA ARG A 319 -34.42 -15.21 7.71
C ARG A 319 -34.53 -16.64 7.22
N VAL A 320 -34.25 -17.60 8.09
CA VAL A 320 -34.62 -19.01 7.87
C VAL A 320 -35.72 -19.34 8.87
N TYR A 321 -36.94 -19.54 8.41
CA TYR A 321 -38.10 -19.70 9.28
C TYR A 321 -39.02 -20.80 8.78
N GLY A 322 -39.92 -21.29 9.62
CA GLY A 322 -40.74 -22.41 9.22
C GLY A 322 -41.66 -22.94 10.30
N THR A 323 -42.23 -24.11 10.02
CA THR A 323 -43.08 -24.84 10.96
C THR A 323 -42.64 -26.29 11.12
N ALA A 324 -42.82 -26.83 12.32
CA ALA A 324 -42.63 -28.24 12.64
C ALA A 324 -43.90 -28.82 13.27
N PHE A 325 -44.49 -29.82 12.62
CA PHE A 325 -45.73 -30.48 13.05
C PHE A 325 -45.65 -31.99 12.87
N ASP A 326 -46.43 -32.75 13.61
CA ASP A 326 -46.57 -34.20 13.37
C ASP A 326 -47.30 -34.52 12.06
N THR A 327 -47.43 -35.82 11.76
CA THR A 327 -48.11 -36.32 10.54
C THR A 327 -49.59 -35.92 10.45
N GLU A 328 -50.22 -35.48 11.55
CA GLU A 328 -51.60 -35.01 11.62
C GLU A 328 -51.69 -33.47 11.73
N LYS A 329 -50.58 -32.75 11.52
CA LYS A 329 -50.45 -31.29 11.66
C LYS A 329 -50.70 -30.75 13.08
N LYS A 330 -50.50 -31.57 14.10
CA LYS A 330 -50.57 -31.14 15.51
C LYS A 330 -49.22 -30.63 15.98
N VAL A 331 -49.25 -29.66 16.88
CA VAL A 331 -48.05 -29.10 17.53
C VAL A 331 -47.52 -30.12 18.52
N VAL A 332 -46.24 -30.46 18.40
CA VAL A 332 -45.51 -31.30 19.35
C VAL A 332 -44.76 -30.36 20.30
N ALA A 333 -44.96 -30.52 21.61
CA ALA A 333 -44.35 -29.66 22.61
C ALA A 333 -42.84 -29.93 22.75
N GLY A 334 -42.07 -28.89 23.06
CA GLY A 334 -40.64 -29.03 23.39
C GLY A 334 -39.76 -29.43 22.21
N VAL A 335 -40.15 -29.14 20.97
CA VAL A 335 -39.35 -29.43 19.78
C VAL A 335 -38.25 -28.39 19.62
N GLU A 336 -37.02 -28.86 19.41
CA GLU A 336 -35.86 -28.03 19.12
C GLU A 336 -35.42 -28.24 17.68
N VAL A 337 -35.25 -27.15 16.94
CA VAL A 337 -34.79 -27.14 15.54
C VAL A 337 -33.34 -26.69 15.50
N ARG A 338 -32.48 -27.44 14.81
CA ARG A 338 -31.06 -27.13 14.66
C ARG A 338 -30.60 -27.23 13.22
N ILE A 339 -29.69 -26.34 12.82
CA ILE A 339 -29.02 -26.41 11.51
C ILE A 339 -27.71 -27.20 11.69
N ILE A 340 -27.64 -28.38 11.10
CA ILE A 340 -26.53 -29.32 11.29
C ILE A 340 -25.23 -28.77 10.70
N GLY A 341 -24.15 -28.92 11.46
CA GLY A 341 -22.83 -28.38 11.11
C GLY A 341 -22.64 -26.91 11.51
N THR A 342 -23.61 -26.32 12.23
CA THR A 342 -23.57 -24.96 12.78
C THR A 342 -23.99 -24.96 14.24
N GLY A 343 -23.80 -23.85 14.95
CA GLY A 343 -24.33 -23.66 16.32
C GLY A 343 -25.77 -23.15 16.38
N TYR A 344 -26.48 -23.00 15.26
CA TYR A 344 -27.83 -22.45 15.25
C TYR A 344 -28.87 -23.46 15.72
N GLN A 345 -29.56 -23.10 16.82
CA GLN A 345 -30.67 -23.86 17.39
C GLN A 345 -31.79 -22.94 17.89
N HIS A 346 -33.04 -23.37 17.77
CA HIS A 346 -34.22 -22.63 18.19
C HIS A 346 -35.34 -23.57 18.63
N THR A 347 -35.95 -23.32 19.78
CA THR A 347 -37.11 -24.08 20.26
C THR A 347 -38.38 -23.62 19.56
N VAL A 348 -39.15 -24.56 19.03
CA VAL A 348 -40.41 -24.31 18.34
C VAL A 348 -41.42 -23.71 19.32
N ASP A 349 -42.13 -22.66 18.88
CA ASP A 349 -43.14 -21.99 19.70
C ASP A 349 -44.45 -22.83 19.84
N ASN A 350 -45.36 -22.36 20.69
CA ASN A 350 -46.66 -23.01 20.93
C ASN A 350 -47.57 -23.07 19.67
N GLY A 351 -47.21 -22.37 18.61
CA GLY A 351 -47.89 -22.40 17.30
C GLY A 351 -47.18 -23.29 16.27
N GLY A 352 -46.14 -24.02 16.67
CA GLY A 352 -45.38 -24.89 15.79
C GLY A 352 -44.35 -24.15 14.91
N LYS A 353 -43.98 -22.90 15.20
CA LYS A 353 -43.09 -22.07 14.36
C LYS A 353 -41.69 -21.89 14.93
N PHE A 354 -40.72 -21.64 14.04
CA PHE A 354 -39.34 -21.27 14.39
C PHE A 354 -38.78 -20.22 13.40
N SER A 355 -37.78 -19.43 13.82
CA SER A 355 -37.07 -18.47 12.95
C SER A 355 -35.60 -18.28 13.39
N PHE A 356 -34.70 -18.18 12.42
CA PHE A 356 -33.28 -17.83 12.57
C PHE A 356 -33.01 -16.52 11.83
N GLU A 357 -32.59 -15.48 12.55
CA GLU A 357 -32.39 -14.13 11.98
C GLU A 357 -31.07 -13.49 12.43
N ASN A 358 -30.41 -14.03 13.47
CA ASN A 358 -29.17 -13.50 14.01
C ASN A 358 -27.98 -14.40 13.66
N TRP A 359 -27.30 -14.06 12.57
CA TRP A 359 -26.20 -14.86 12.03
C TRP A 359 -24.83 -14.58 12.66
N GLN A 360 -24.70 -13.64 13.59
CA GLN A 360 -23.38 -13.22 14.09
C GLN A 360 -22.81 -14.15 15.18
N ALA A 361 -23.64 -14.98 15.80
CA ALA A 361 -23.26 -15.69 17.02
C ALA A 361 -22.58 -17.06 16.82
N TYR A 362 -22.75 -17.73 15.67
CA TYR A 362 -22.41 -19.16 15.54
C TYR A 362 -21.77 -19.58 14.19
N GLY A 363 -21.21 -18.62 13.44
CA GLY A 363 -20.54 -18.85 12.15
C GLY A 363 -21.46 -18.65 10.93
N LEU A 364 -20.93 -18.09 9.83
CA LEU A 364 -21.74 -17.67 8.67
C LEU A 364 -22.17 -18.86 7.80
N LEU A 365 -23.40 -18.80 7.27
CA LEU A 365 -23.86 -19.75 6.24
C LEU A 365 -23.17 -19.45 4.91
N GLU A 366 -22.43 -20.43 4.37
CA GLU A 366 -21.83 -20.35 3.04
C GLU A 366 -22.87 -20.29 1.92
N LEU A 367 -22.63 -19.39 0.96
CA LEU A 367 -23.49 -19.17 -0.20
C LEU A 367 -23.48 -20.39 -1.14
N GLY A 368 -24.66 -20.85 -1.53
CA GLY A 368 -24.85 -22.03 -2.39
C GLY A 368 -24.75 -23.38 -1.68
N LYS A 369 -24.42 -23.42 -0.38
CA LYS A 369 -24.33 -24.67 0.39
C LYS A 369 -25.69 -25.13 0.89
N THR A 370 -25.90 -26.44 0.86
CA THR A 370 -27.10 -27.10 1.41
C THR A 370 -26.81 -27.58 2.83
N TYR A 371 -27.65 -27.18 3.77
CA TYR A 371 -27.61 -27.55 5.17
C TYR A 371 -28.77 -28.47 5.50
N ALA A 372 -28.53 -29.49 6.33
CA ALA A 372 -29.59 -30.27 6.94
C ALA A 372 -30.16 -29.51 8.15
N VAL A 373 -31.48 -29.43 8.24
CA VAL A 373 -32.20 -28.83 9.37
C VAL A 373 -32.99 -29.92 10.04
N VAL A 374 -32.69 -30.18 11.31
CA VAL A 374 -33.27 -31.29 12.08
C VAL A 374 -34.11 -30.72 13.21
N ALA A 375 -35.29 -31.31 13.43
CA ALA A 375 -36.17 -31.02 14.54
C ALA A 375 -36.33 -32.26 15.41
N GLN A 376 -36.21 -32.12 16.72
CA GLN A 376 -36.38 -33.24 17.66
C GLN A 376 -37.13 -32.78 18.91
N SER A 377 -38.08 -33.58 19.38
CA SER A 377 -38.80 -33.31 20.63
C SER A 377 -37.94 -33.60 21.86
N SER A 378 -38.17 -32.86 22.95
CA SER A 378 -37.44 -33.00 24.21
C SER A 378 -37.61 -34.36 24.88
N ASP A 379 -38.75 -35.03 24.65
CA ASP A 379 -39.02 -36.40 25.11
C ASP A 379 -38.40 -37.48 24.19
N GLY A 380 -37.80 -37.09 23.06
CA GLY A 380 -37.19 -37.98 22.08
C GLY A 380 -38.19 -38.87 21.33
N LEU A 381 -39.49 -38.59 21.41
CA LEU A 381 -40.52 -39.40 20.75
C LEU A 381 -40.72 -39.02 19.28
N TYR A 382 -40.38 -37.79 18.89
CA TYR A 382 -40.59 -37.27 17.55
C TYR A 382 -39.30 -36.70 16.97
N SER A 383 -39.07 -36.97 15.68
CA SER A 383 -37.98 -36.35 14.93
C SER A 383 -38.41 -36.05 13.49
N GLY A 384 -37.83 -35.01 12.91
CA GLY A 384 -38.01 -34.68 11.50
C GLY A 384 -36.75 -34.02 10.96
N SER A 385 -36.53 -34.13 9.66
CA SER A 385 -35.41 -33.46 9.00
C SER A 385 -35.82 -32.94 7.65
N THR A 386 -35.31 -31.76 7.30
CA THR A 386 -35.38 -31.17 5.97
C THR A 386 -34.01 -30.65 5.58
N SER A 387 -33.89 -30.07 4.40
CA SER A 387 -32.66 -29.40 3.97
C SER A 387 -32.98 -28.04 3.38
N CYS A 388 -32.10 -27.07 3.60
CA CYS A 388 -32.19 -25.75 2.98
C CYS A 388 -30.89 -25.40 2.25
N THR A 389 -31.00 -24.77 1.09
CA THR A 389 -29.83 -24.22 0.38
C THR A 389 -29.79 -22.73 0.60
N PHE A 390 -28.67 -22.23 1.10
CA PHE A 390 -28.53 -20.82 1.41
C PHE A 390 -28.14 -20.03 0.15
N SER A 391 -29.11 -19.39 -0.51
CA SER A 391 -28.89 -18.63 -1.75
C SER A 391 -28.35 -17.21 -1.53
N GLY A 392 -28.39 -16.71 -0.29
CA GLY A 392 -27.88 -15.38 0.09
C GLY A 392 -28.71 -14.20 -0.43
N THR A 393 -29.92 -14.41 -0.96
CA THR A 393 -30.72 -13.35 -1.60
C THR A 393 -32.18 -13.25 -1.16
N ALA A 394 -32.72 -14.23 -0.44
CA ALA A 394 -34.11 -14.25 0.00
C ALA A 394 -34.29 -15.06 1.29
N ASP A 395 -35.36 -14.77 2.03
CA ASP A 395 -35.77 -15.55 3.18
C ASP A 395 -36.12 -17.00 2.76
N ILE A 396 -35.82 -17.95 3.63
CA ILE A 396 -36.02 -19.37 3.39
C ILE A 396 -37.12 -19.88 4.31
N ARG A 397 -38.21 -20.39 3.71
CA ARG A 397 -39.30 -21.02 4.43
C ARG A 397 -39.15 -22.54 4.44
N LEU A 398 -39.30 -23.16 5.61
CA LEU A 398 -39.17 -24.59 5.83
C LEU A 398 -40.43 -25.19 6.45
N GLU A 399 -40.72 -26.44 6.07
CA GLU A 399 -41.73 -27.27 6.74
C GLU A 399 -41.05 -28.58 7.14
N ILE A 400 -41.06 -28.89 8.43
CA ILE A 400 -40.41 -30.07 9.00
C ILE A 400 -41.49 -31.02 9.51
N PRO A 401 -41.85 -32.07 8.76
CA PRO A 401 -42.76 -33.09 9.25
C PRO A 401 -42.05 -33.92 10.33
N LEU A 402 -42.66 -34.01 11.51
CA LEU A 402 -42.21 -34.81 12.63
C LEU A 402 -42.84 -36.20 12.56
N THR A 403 -42.01 -37.23 12.59
CA THR A 403 -42.45 -38.63 12.64
C THR A 403 -42.05 -39.26 13.99
N PRO A 404 -42.84 -40.21 14.50
CA PRO A 404 -42.49 -40.96 15.69
C PRO A 404 -41.19 -41.75 15.50
N ILE A 405 -40.29 -41.70 16.47
CA ILE A 405 -39.02 -42.43 16.43
C ILE A 405 -39.27 -43.92 16.69
N HIS A 406 -38.72 -44.79 15.83
CA HIS A 406 -38.85 -46.24 15.97
C HIS A 406 -38.24 -46.75 17.29
N TRP A 407 -38.90 -47.71 17.95
CA TRP A 407 -38.58 -48.15 19.32
C TRP A 407 -37.12 -48.63 19.52
N ILE A 408 -36.49 -49.20 18.49
CA ILE A 408 -35.07 -49.63 18.52
C ILE A 408 -34.16 -48.41 18.75
N ASN A 409 -34.44 -47.31 18.06
CA ASN A 409 -33.66 -46.07 18.17
C ASN A 409 -33.90 -45.40 19.53
N MET A 410 -35.12 -45.47 20.07
CA MET A 410 -35.43 -45.02 21.43
C MET A 410 -34.63 -45.80 22.48
N ALA A 411 -34.59 -47.13 22.37
CA ALA A 411 -33.83 -47.97 23.29
C ALA A 411 -32.32 -47.76 23.15
N ALA A 412 -31.81 -47.58 21.94
CA ALA A 412 -30.41 -47.23 21.69
C ALA A 412 -30.03 -45.88 22.33
N GLN A 413 -30.90 -44.87 22.21
CA GLN A 413 -30.70 -43.54 22.78
C GLN A 413 -30.69 -43.59 24.31
N GLN A 414 -31.63 -44.28 24.95
CA GLN A 414 -31.65 -44.42 26.41
C GLN A 414 -30.41 -45.15 26.94
N LEU A 415 -29.95 -46.18 26.23
CA LEU A 415 -28.73 -46.88 26.60
C LEU A 415 -27.49 -45.98 26.50
N ARG A 416 -27.39 -45.15 25.44
CA ARG A 416 -26.30 -44.16 25.29
C ARG A 416 -26.36 -43.04 26.33
N ALA A 417 -27.56 -42.69 26.79
CA ALA A 417 -27.78 -41.74 27.88
C ALA A 417 -27.50 -42.35 29.27
N GLY A 418 -27.15 -43.63 29.36
CA GLY A 418 -26.88 -44.32 30.62
C GLY A 418 -28.12 -44.89 31.33
N ASP A 419 -29.32 -44.68 30.80
CA ASP A 419 -30.57 -45.23 31.33
C ASP A 419 -30.82 -46.64 30.80
N ARG A 420 -30.11 -47.61 31.40
CA ARG A 420 -30.25 -49.02 31.05
C ARG A 420 -31.63 -49.58 31.42
N ALA A 421 -32.23 -49.09 32.51
CA ALA A 421 -33.53 -49.57 32.97
C ALA A 421 -34.65 -49.19 31.98
N GLY A 422 -34.64 -47.94 31.50
CA GLY A 422 -35.56 -47.48 30.46
C GLY A 422 -35.41 -48.28 29.17
N ALA A 423 -34.18 -48.49 28.69
CA ALA A 423 -33.94 -49.24 27.46
C ALA A 423 -34.48 -50.68 27.54
N MET A 424 -34.36 -51.34 28.70
CA MET A 424 -34.90 -52.67 28.94
C MET A 424 -36.43 -52.67 29.06
N ALA A 425 -37.03 -51.61 29.63
CA ALA A 425 -38.48 -51.48 29.70
C ALA A 425 -39.12 -51.37 28.29
N ILE A 426 -38.48 -50.62 27.39
CA ILE A 426 -38.90 -50.52 25.98
C ILE A 426 -38.80 -51.90 25.30
N PHE A 427 -37.71 -52.62 25.52
CA PHE A 427 -37.51 -53.96 24.99
C PHE A 427 -38.53 -54.97 25.53
N ASP A 428 -38.81 -54.92 26.83
CA ASP A 428 -39.78 -55.80 27.49
C ASP A 428 -41.20 -55.59 26.99
N ALA A 429 -41.60 -54.33 26.77
CA ALA A 429 -42.88 -53.99 26.17
C ALA A 429 -43.04 -54.59 24.77
N LYS A 430 -41.95 -54.64 23.98
CA LYS A 430 -41.95 -55.31 22.66
C LYS A 430 -41.88 -56.83 22.76
N LEU A 431 -41.19 -57.37 23.76
CA LEU A 431 -41.09 -58.81 24.02
C LEU A 431 -42.45 -59.45 24.37
N GLN A 432 -43.37 -58.68 24.95
CA GLN A 432 -44.72 -59.11 25.31
C GLN A 432 -45.74 -59.07 24.14
N SER A 433 -45.33 -58.66 22.93
CA SER A 433 -46.23 -58.54 21.78
C SER A 433 -46.72 -59.92 21.27
N PRO A 434 -48.04 -60.14 21.09
CA PRO A 434 -48.59 -61.44 20.69
C PRO A 434 -48.05 -61.96 19.35
N LYS A 435 -47.90 -63.28 19.24
CA LYS A 435 -47.55 -63.98 17.99
C LYS A 435 -48.54 -63.60 16.88
N GLY A 436 -48.02 -63.08 15.76
CA GLY A 436 -48.80 -62.79 14.55
C GLY A 436 -48.83 -61.31 14.14
N LYS A 437 -48.69 -60.37 15.09
CA LYS A 437 -48.58 -58.94 14.78
C LYS A 437 -47.29 -58.62 14.01
N GLU A 438 -47.31 -57.58 13.17
CA GLU A 438 -46.13 -57.11 12.41
C GLU A 438 -44.92 -56.85 13.32
N ASP A 439 -45.17 -56.29 14.50
CA ASP A 439 -44.16 -55.91 15.50
C ASP A 439 -43.58 -57.07 16.34
N SER A 440 -43.91 -58.33 16.04
CA SER A 440 -43.41 -59.46 16.84
C SER A 440 -41.91 -59.70 16.60
N LEU A 441 -41.11 -59.65 17.67
CA LEU A 441 -39.65 -59.87 17.64
C LEU A 441 -39.22 -61.26 17.13
N ILE A 442 -40.18 -62.19 17.01
CA ILE A 442 -39.97 -63.55 16.52
C ILE A 442 -39.95 -63.58 14.97
N LYS A 443 -40.52 -62.58 14.29
CA LYS A 443 -40.56 -62.54 12.81
C LYS A 443 -39.18 -62.24 12.22
N PRO A 444 -38.75 -62.91 11.14
CA PRO A 444 -37.49 -62.59 10.45
C PRO A 444 -37.45 -61.10 10.09
N GLY A 445 -36.35 -60.41 10.38
CA GLY A 445 -36.18 -58.99 10.08
C GLY A 445 -36.46 -58.01 11.22
N ALA A 446 -37.19 -58.42 12.26
CA ALA A 446 -37.63 -57.53 13.35
C ALA A 446 -36.49 -56.95 14.23
N LEU A 447 -35.27 -57.50 14.11
CA LEU A 447 -34.09 -57.08 14.86
C LEU A 447 -32.95 -56.59 13.94
N ASN A 448 -33.20 -56.44 12.63
CA ASN A 448 -32.15 -56.12 11.66
C ASN A 448 -31.45 -54.78 11.95
N ASP A 449 -32.18 -53.83 12.52
CA ASP A 449 -31.67 -52.48 12.82
C ASP A 449 -31.03 -52.39 14.23
N VAL A 450 -30.95 -53.50 14.97
CA VAL A 450 -30.32 -53.56 16.30
C VAL A 450 -28.80 -53.67 16.14
N THR A 451 -28.06 -52.73 16.72
CA THR A 451 -26.59 -52.77 16.71
C THR A 451 -26.04 -53.89 17.61
N PRO A 452 -24.81 -54.40 17.38
CA PRO A 452 -24.21 -55.44 18.22
C PRO A 452 -24.13 -55.09 19.71
N GLU A 453 -23.87 -53.82 20.04
CA GLU A 453 -23.81 -53.31 21.41
C GLU A 453 -25.18 -53.38 22.11
N LEU A 454 -26.24 -52.93 21.40
CA LEU A 454 -27.61 -52.98 21.91
C LEU A 454 -28.11 -54.43 21.98
N ALA A 455 -27.74 -55.25 21.00
CA ALA A 455 -28.05 -56.68 20.98
C ALA A 455 -27.46 -57.40 22.19
N LEU A 456 -26.22 -57.09 22.57
CA LEU A 456 -25.58 -57.66 23.75
C LEU A 456 -26.30 -57.23 25.05
N ALA A 457 -26.71 -55.96 25.15
CA ALA A 457 -27.45 -55.46 26.31
C ALA A 457 -28.81 -56.16 26.47
N PHE A 458 -29.57 -56.30 25.37
CA PHE A 458 -30.83 -57.04 25.35
C PHE A 458 -30.64 -58.53 25.61
N LEU A 459 -29.60 -59.15 25.04
CA LEU A 459 -29.29 -60.56 25.24
C LEU A 459 -29.01 -60.85 26.72
N THR A 460 -28.19 -60.02 27.37
CA THR A 460 -27.87 -60.17 28.80
C THR A 460 -29.14 -60.09 29.67
N HIS A 461 -30.03 -59.14 29.38
CA HIS A 461 -31.32 -59.00 30.09
C HIS A 461 -32.25 -60.19 29.83
N LEU A 462 -32.32 -60.65 28.58
CA LEU A 462 -33.16 -61.77 28.18
C LEU A 462 -32.66 -63.12 28.73
N GLU A 463 -31.35 -63.31 28.81
CA GLU A 463 -30.73 -64.51 29.40
C GLU A 463 -31.07 -64.63 30.90
N SER A 464 -31.06 -63.52 31.64
CA SER A 464 -31.49 -63.51 33.05
C SER A 464 -32.95 -63.94 33.21
N LYS A 465 -33.83 -63.60 32.26
CA LYS A 465 -35.25 -64.03 32.27
C LYS A 465 -35.45 -65.47 31.80
N LEU A 466 -34.60 -65.96 30.90
CA LEU A 466 -34.60 -67.36 30.47
C LEU A 466 -34.12 -68.32 31.56
N GLN A 467 -33.39 -67.85 32.57
CA GLN A 467 -33.08 -68.64 33.76
C GLN A 467 -34.32 -68.92 34.62
N THR A 468 -35.24 -67.94 34.73
CA THR A 468 -36.48 -68.09 35.49
C THR A 468 -37.58 -68.83 34.71
N GLU A 469 -37.60 -68.68 33.38
CA GLU A 469 -38.55 -69.38 32.49
C GLU A 469 -37.84 -70.16 31.37
N PRO A 470 -37.17 -71.29 31.70
CA PRO A 470 -36.30 -71.99 30.76
C PRO A 470 -37.03 -72.63 29.58
N ASN A 471 -38.36 -72.79 29.65
CA ASN A 471 -39.17 -73.42 28.62
C ASN A 471 -39.83 -72.42 27.65
N ASN A 472 -39.56 -71.11 27.77
CA ASN A 472 -40.11 -70.11 26.87
C ASN A 472 -39.38 -70.11 25.52
N LEU A 473 -39.89 -70.91 24.57
CA LEU A 473 -39.30 -71.08 23.24
C LEU A 473 -39.26 -69.78 22.42
N GLN A 474 -40.19 -68.85 22.65
CA GLN A 474 -40.25 -67.57 21.93
C GLN A 474 -39.06 -66.68 22.30
N TRP A 475 -38.79 -66.56 23.60
CA TRP A 475 -37.65 -65.81 24.11
C TRP A 475 -36.33 -66.44 23.67
N ARG A 476 -36.27 -67.77 23.57
CA ARG A 476 -35.08 -68.46 23.04
C ARG A 476 -34.82 -68.13 21.57
N VAL A 477 -35.85 -68.01 20.73
CA VAL A 477 -35.68 -67.57 19.33
C VAL A 477 -35.14 -66.15 19.25
N VAL A 478 -35.66 -65.24 20.09
CA VAL A 478 -35.15 -63.86 20.17
C VAL A 478 -33.69 -63.84 20.65
N ALA A 479 -33.35 -64.62 21.69
CA ALA A 479 -31.98 -64.75 22.19
C ALA A 479 -31.01 -65.31 21.14
N ALA A 480 -31.41 -66.35 20.39
CA ALA A 480 -30.59 -66.93 19.33
C ALA A 480 -30.23 -65.90 18.26
N ARG A 481 -31.20 -65.06 17.86
CA ARG A 481 -31.01 -64.00 16.86
C ARG A 481 -30.20 -62.82 17.38
N LEU A 482 -30.43 -62.38 18.62
CA LEU A 482 -29.58 -61.37 19.25
C LEU A 482 -28.13 -61.85 19.33
N THR A 483 -27.92 -63.13 19.63
CA THR A 483 -26.58 -63.74 19.67
C THR A 483 -25.90 -63.73 18.30
N GLU A 484 -26.64 -63.99 17.21
CA GLU A 484 -26.10 -63.85 15.84
C GLU A 484 -25.60 -62.43 15.56
N LEU A 485 -26.34 -61.41 15.99
CA LEU A 485 -25.97 -60.00 15.82
C LEU A 485 -24.71 -59.60 16.61
N THR A 486 -24.38 -60.31 17.70
CA THR A 486 -23.12 -60.12 18.43
C THR A 486 -21.90 -60.73 17.73
N GLY A 487 -22.09 -61.49 16.64
CA GLY A 487 -21.01 -62.19 15.94
C GLY A 487 -20.54 -63.48 16.62
N ASN A 488 -21.14 -63.89 17.74
CA ASN A 488 -20.80 -65.13 18.42
C ASN A 488 -21.51 -66.34 17.78
N VAL A 489 -21.00 -66.77 16.63
CA VAL A 489 -21.55 -67.88 15.83
C VAL A 489 -21.64 -69.19 16.62
N ALA A 490 -20.70 -69.44 17.55
CA ALA A 490 -20.69 -70.65 18.36
C ALA A 490 -21.85 -70.65 19.39
N ALA A 491 -22.10 -69.54 20.07
CA ALA A 491 -23.22 -69.40 21.00
C ALA A 491 -24.58 -69.39 20.28
N ALA A 492 -24.67 -68.71 19.13
CA ALA A 492 -25.89 -68.72 18.30
C ALA A 492 -26.26 -70.15 17.86
N LYS A 493 -25.29 -70.96 17.43
CA LYS A 493 -25.51 -72.37 17.09
C LYS A 493 -26.06 -73.17 18.28
N ARG A 494 -25.57 -72.94 19.50
CA ARG A 494 -26.09 -73.63 20.70
C ARG A 494 -27.56 -73.28 20.95
N HIS A 495 -27.93 -72.00 20.90
CA HIS A 495 -29.33 -71.60 21.09
C HIS A 495 -30.25 -72.18 20.01
N TRP A 496 -29.85 -72.18 18.75
CA TRP A 496 -30.63 -72.80 17.67
C TRP A 496 -30.73 -74.32 17.79
N GLN A 497 -29.68 -74.99 18.25
CA GLN A 497 -29.72 -76.43 18.55
C GLN A 497 -30.68 -76.74 19.70
N GLU A 498 -30.64 -75.96 20.79
CA GLU A 498 -31.57 -76.12 21.91
C GLU A 498 -33.03 -75.93 21.49
N ILE A 499 -33.33 -74.93 20.64
CA ILE A 499 -34.67 -74.72 20.08
C ILE A 499 -35.10 -75.93 19.25
N LYS A 500 -34.22 -76.43 18.36
CA LYS A 500 -34.48 -77.62 17.54
C LYS A 500 -34.81 -78.85 18.41
N THR A 501 -34.15 -79.02 19.56
CA THR A 501 -34.40 -80.17 20.45
C THR A 501 -35.68 -80.08 21.28
N LYS A 502 -36.13 -78.86 21.60
CA LYS A 502 -37.25 -78.64 22.53
C LYS A 502 -38.58 -78.28 21.85
N ALA A 503 -38.55 -77.83 20.61
CA ALA A 503 -39.73 -77.45 19.86
C ALA A 503 -40.32 -78.64 19.08
N SER A 504 -41.65 -78.70 18.94
CA SER A 504 -42.29 -79.73 18.10
C SER A 504 -41.97 -79.52 16.62
N GLU A 505 -41.85 -80.60 15.84
CA GLU A 505 -41.43 -80.52 14.43
C GLU A 505 -42.38 -79.68 13.55
N GLU A 506 -43.65 -79.56 13.95
CA GLU A 506 -44.65 -78.75 13.26
C GLU A 506 -44.59 -77.25 13.61
N SER A 507 -43.88 -76.87 14.68
CA SER A 507 -43.79 -75.49 15.17
C SER A 507 -42.98 -74.57 14.25
N SER A 508 -43.33 -73.27 14.26
CA SER A 508 -42.61 -72.23 13.52
C SER A 508 -41.16 -72.09 14.01
N GLU A 509 -40.95 -72.25 15.32
CA GLU A 509 -39.65 -72.18 15.97
C GLU A 509 -38.71 -73.29 15.50
N TYR A 510 -39.21 -74.53 15.36
CA TYR A 510 -38.44 -75.65 14.83
C TYR A 510 -38.01 -75.41 13.38
N LYS A 511 -38.94 -74.97 12.52
CA LYS A 511 -38.65 -74.66 11.11
C LYS A 511 -37.59 -73.56 10.96
N GLN A 512 -37.64 -72.53 11.81
CA GLN A 512 -36.64 -71.46 11.83
C GLN A 512 -35.26 -71.96 12.28
N ALA A 513 -35.20 -72.79 13.31
CA ALA A 513 -33.94 -73.36 13.81
C ALA A 513 -33.24 -74.24 12.77
N VAL A 514 -34.00 -75.07 12.04
CA VAL A 514 -33.46 -75.95 10.98
C VAL A 514 -32.89 -75.12 9.81
N ALA A 515 -33.61 -74.09 9.36
CA ALA A 515 -33.15 -73.23 8.27
C ALA A 515 -31.84 -72.51 8.61
N ARG A 516 -31.75 -71.91 9.82
CA ARG A 516 -30.57 -71.14 10.24
C ARG A 516 -29.34 -71.99 10.49
N LEU A 517 -29.49 -73.20 11.06
CA LEU A 517 -28.34 -74.09 11.27
C LEU A 517 -27.65 -74.50 9.95
N LYS A 518 -28.40 -74.55 8.83
CA LYS A 518 -27.87 -74.86 7.50
C LYS A 518 -27.08 -73.70 6.86
N GLU A 519 -27.44 -72.45 7.16
CA GLU A 519 -26.77 -71.25 6.64
C GLU A 519 -25.46 -70.91 7.37
N LEU A 520 -25.31 -71.34 8.63
CA LEU A 520 -24.14 -71.05 9.47
C LEU A 520 -22.93 -71.98 9.22
N GLU A 521 -22.85 -72.65 8.06
CA GLU A 521 -21.68 -73.45 7.60
C GLU A 521 -20.80 -72.63 6.61
N PRO A 522 -19.46 -72.58 6.77
CA PRO A 522 -18.63 -71.60 6.06
C PRO A 522 -18.24 -72.02 4.63
N ASN A 523 -18.46 -71.13 3.66
CA ASN A 523 -18.02 -71.27 2.27
C ASN A 523 -16.89 -70.26 1.92
N ARG A 524 -15.64 -70.73 1.76
CA ARG A 524 -14.40 -69.92 1.75
C ARG A 524 -14.02 -69.17 0.45
N ARG A 525 -14.82 -69.19 -0.62
CA ARG A 525 -14.35 -68.76 -1.96
C ARG A 525 -14.65 -67.31 -2.39
N GLY A 526 -15.50 -66.55 -1.69
CA GLY A 526 -15.92 -65.20 -2.12
C GLY A 526 -15.01 -64.04 -1.73
N TRP A 527 -14.26 -64.17 -0.64
CA TRP A 527 -13.54 -63.05 -0.01
C TRP A 527 -12.29 -62.56 -0.75
N ILE A 528 -11.70 -63.40 -1.61
CA ILE A 528 -10.44 -63.09 -2.29
C ILE A 528 -10.66 -62.13 -3.48
N LEU A 529 -11.85 -62.12 -4.08
CA LEU A 529 -12.15 -61.32 -5.29
C LEU A 529 -12.45 -59.84 -5.02
N LEU A 530 -12.91 -59.47 -3.82
CA LEU A 530 -13.30 -58.09 -3.49
C LEU A 530 -12.12 -57.17 -3.14
N LEU A 531 -11.01 -57.72 -2.63
CA LEU A 531 -9.86 -56.93 -2.19
C LEU A 531 -9.04 -56.32 -3.34
N VAL A 532 -9.06 -56.96 -4.53
CA VAL A 532 -8.26 -56.51 -5.68
C VAL A 532 -8.88 -55.28 -6.38
N ALA A 533 -10.21 -55.16 -6.37
CA ALA A 533 -10.90 -54.08 -7.08
C ALA A 533 -10.83 -52.71 -6.35
N GLY A 534 -10.77 -52.70 -5.01
CA GLY A 534 -10.78 -51.46 -4.23
C GLY A 534 -9.47 -50.65 -4.28
N GLY A 535 -8.32 -51.31 -4.49
CA GLY A 535 -7.01 -50.66 -4.44
C GLY A 535 -6.72 -49.70 -5.61
N VAL A 536 -7.32 -49.94 -6.79
CA VAL A 536 -7.01 -49.19 -8.01
C VAL A 536 -7.67 -47.81 -8.05
N VAL A 537 -8.85 -47.66 -7.43
CA VAL A 537 -9.64 -46.40 -7.45
C VAL A 537 -9.06 -45.36 -6.50
N VAL A 538 -8.50 -45.79 -5.36
CA VAL A 538 -7.97 -44.89 -4.33
C VAL A 538 -6.67 -44.21 -4.78
N LEU A 539 -5.81 -44.90 -5.53
CA LEU A 539 -4.54 -44.35 -6.03
C LEU A 539 -4.72 -43.24 -7.07
N GLY A 540 -5.78 -43.29 -7.89
CA GLY A 540 -6.08 -42.26 -8.88
C GLY A 540 -6.58 -40.94 -8.28
N ALA A 541 -7.40 -41.01 -7.22
CA ALA A 541 -8.00 -39.84 -6.58
C ALA A 541 -6.98 -39.01 -5.77
N VAL A 542 -6.01 -39.66 -5.12
CA VAL A 542 -4.97 -38.99 -4.32
C VAL A 542 -4.00 -38.20 -5.20
N GLY A 543 -3.67 -38.71 -6.39
CA GLY A 543 -2.81 -38.02 -7.37
C GLY A 543 -3.45 -36.75 -7.93
N PHE A 544 -4.75 -36.77 -8.20
CA PHE A 544 -5.48 -35.62 -8.75
C PHE A 544 -5.69 -34.49 -7.73
N TYR A 545 -5.94 -34.85 -6.46
CA TYR A 545 -6.07 -33.89 -5.35
C TYR A 545 -4.78 -33.08 -5.10
N PHE A 546 -3.61 -33.73 -5.19
CA PHE A 546 -2.31 -33.06 -4.99
C PHE A 546 -1.95 -32.07 -6.10
N ILE A 547 -2.38 -32.33 -7.34
CA ILE A 547 -2.09 -31.46 -8.50
C ILE A 547 -2.90 -30.15 -8.43
N ILE A 548 -4.17 -30.20 -8.01
CA ILE A 548 -5.02 -29.01 -7.88
C ILE A 548 -4.57 -28.14 -6.68
N ARG A 549 -4.23 -28.76 -5.55
CA ARG A 549 -3.80 -28.02 -4.33
C ARG A 549 -2.49 -27.23 -4.55
N ARG A 550 -1.64 -27.64 -5.48
CA ARG A 550 -0.37 -26.96 -5.78
C ARG A 550 -0.54 -25.70 -6.64
N ARG A 551 -1.66 -25.55 -7.37
CA ARG A 551 -1.95 -24.39 -8.24
C ARG A 551 -2.76 -23.25 -7.57
N LEU A 552 -3.29 -23.47 -6.37
CA LEU A 552 -4.21 -22.53 -5.68
C LEU A 552 -3.63 -21.93 -4.39
N ARG A 553 -2.30 -21.77 -4.27
CA ARG A 553 -1.75 -20.89 -3.22
C ARG A 553 -1.82 -19.46 -3.74
N GLU A 554 -2.75 -18.67 -3.22
CA GLU A 554 -2.83 -17.24 -3.48
C GLU A 554 -1.47 -16.58 -3.19
N PHE A 555 -1.00 -15.75 -4.13
CA PHE A 555 0.22 -14.98 -3.93
C PHE A 555 -0.03 -13.95 -2.84
N GLN A 556 0.60 -14.13 -1.68
CA GLN A 556 0.65 -13.12 -0.65
C GLN A 556 1.71 -12.08 -1.03
N GLU A 557 1.28 -10.81 -1.09
CA GLU A 557 2.15 -9.67 -1.36
C GLU A 557 3.34 -9.63 -0.40
N ILE A 558 4.52 -9.34 -0.94
CA ILE A 558 5.77 -9.23 -0.20
C ILE A 558 5.83 -7.79 0.35
N PRO A 559 5.76 -7.57 1.68
CA PRO A 559 5.99 -6.24 2.24
C PRO A 559 7.42 -5.79 1.91
N ASN A 560 7.59 -4.51 1.58
CA ASN A 560 8.88 -3.95 1.18
C ASN A 560 9.63 -3.37 2.39
N PRO A 561 10.70 -4.02 2.90
CA PRO A 561 11.42 -3.54 4.08
C PRO A 561 12.50 -2.50 3.73
N TYR A 562 12.79 -2.29 2.45
CA TYR A 562 13.89 -1.43 2.01
C TYR A 562 13.51 0.05 2.12
N ILE A 563 14.39 0.84 2.72
CA ILE A 563 14.17 2.26 3.01
C ILE A 563 15.15 3.07 2.16
N ALA A 564 14.64 3.68 1.09
CA ALA A 564 15.39 4.59 0.24
C ALA A 564 15.13 6.06 0.65
N GLY A 565 16.21 6.82 0.86
CA GLY A 565 16.17 8.28 1.04
C GLY A 565 16.25 8.75 2.48
N LYS A 566 15.46 8.19 3.41
CA LYS A 566 15.51 8.55 4.83
C LYS A 566 16.70 7.89 5.54
N PRO A 567 17.33 8.53 6.54
CA PRO A 567 18.34 7.86 7.35
C PRO A 567 17.72 6.75 8.19
N ILE A 568 18.43 5.62 8.32
CA ILE A 568 18.00 4.46 9.09
C ILE A 568 18.21 4.70 10.60
N SER A 569 17.11 4.74 11.36
CA SER A 569 17.10 4.83 12.83
C SER A 569 16.91 3.47 13.50
N GLU A 570 16.13 2.58 12.88
CA GLU A 570 15.85 1.22 13.35
C GLU A 570 17.07 0.31 13.21
N ARG A 571 17.27 -0.56 14.20
CA ARG A 571 18.47 -1.40 14.28
C ARG A 571 18.40 -2.60 13.33
N GLU A 572 17.20 -3.07 13.04
CA GLU A 572 16.88 -4.23 12.21
C GLU A 572 17.26 -4.01 10.74
N MET A 573 17.15 -2.76 10.26
CA MET A 573 17.50 -2.37 8.90
C MET A 573 18.88 -1.69 8.79
N PHE A 574 19.66 -1.67 9.88
CA PHE A 574 21.01 -1.10 9.91
C PHE A 574 22.08 -2.19 9.73
N PHE A 575 22.76 -2.17 8.59
CA PHE A 575 23.74 -3.18 8.20
C PHE A 575 25.17 -2.62 8.14
N GLY A 576 26.13 -3.44 8.60
CA GLY A 576 27.56 -3.13 8.62
C GLY A 576 27.96 -2.05 9.64
N ARG A 577 29.07 -1.36 9.35
CA ARG A 577 29.62 -0.22 10.13
C ARG A 577 30.20 -0.56 11.51
N GLU A 578 30.38 -1.84 11.81
CA GLU A 578 31.08 -2.26 13.03
C GLU A 578 32.52 -1.73 13.09
N ASP A 579 33.16 -1.52 11.94
CA ASP A 579 34.47 -0.87 11.86
C ASP A 579 34.46 0.57 12.39
N VAL A 580 33.35 1.31 12.20
CA VAL A 580 33.16 2.67 12.71
C VAL A 580 32.91 2.64 14.22
N PHE A 581 32.02 1.77 14.70
CA PHE A 581 31.74 1.68 16.14
C PHE A 581 32.95 1.18 16.93
N ASN A 582 33.69 0.20 16.40
CA ASN A 582 34.91 -0.31 17.03
C ASN A 582 36.00 0.77 17.03
N PHE A 583 36.13 1.56 15.96
CA PHE A 583 37.02 2.71 15.94
C PHE A 583 36.66 3.70 17.06
N ILE A 584 35.38 4.08 17.16
CA ILE A 584 34.92 5.02 18.19
C ILE A 584 35.23 4.47 19.58
N LYS A 585 34.85 3.22 19.88
CA LYS A 585 35.07 2.56 21.18
C LYS A 585 36.56 2.46 21.54
N ASP A 586 37.42 2.10 20.60
CA ASP A 586 38.87 2.02 20.81
C ASP A 586 39.44 3.40 21.22
N LYS A 587 38.98 4.49 20.59
CA LYS A 587 39.41 5.85 20.98
C LYS A 587 38.95 6.24 22.38
N PHE A 588 37.71 5.92 22.73
CA PHE A 588 37.20 6.12 24.09
C PHE A 588 37.94 5.33 25.15
N SER A 589 38.44 4.12 24.83
CA SER A 589 39.18 3.30 25.78
C SER A 589 40.62 3.78 26.08
N ARG A 590 41.25 4.55 25.18
CA ARG A 590 42.68 4.90 25.26
C ARG A 590 42.98 6.25 25.91
N SER A 591 42.10 7.24 25.78
CA SER A 591 42.19 8.52 26.49
C SER A 591 40.85 9.26 26.37
N ALA A 592 40.11 9.35 27.47
CA ALA A 592 38.79 9.96 27.45
C ALA A 592 38.78 11.51 27.40
N LYS A 593 39.95 12.16 27.51
CA LYS A 593 40.05 13.62 27.68
C LYS A 593 40.11 14.45 26.40
N ASP A 594 40.23 13.86 25.21
CA ASP A 594 40.44 14.62 23.95
C ASP A 594 39.77 13.95 22.72
N ILE A 595 38.53 13.49 22.85
CA ILE A 595 37.89 12.71 21.77
C ILE A 595 37.00 13.59 20.92
N THR A 596 37.63 14.10 19.86
CA THR A 596 36.92 14.66 18.71
C THR A 596 37.08 13.72 17.53
N ILE A 597 35.97 13.24 17.01
CA ILE A 597 35.92 12.38 15.83
C ILE A 597 35.20 13.12 14.72
N VAL A 598 35.71 13.00 13.49
CA VAL A 598 35.04 13.53 12.30
C VAL A 598 34.72 12.35 11.39
N LEU A 599 33.43 12.02 11.31
CA LEU A 599 32.89 11.07 10.34
C LEU A 599 32.69 11.79 9.01
N HIS A 600 33.58 11.51 8.05
CA HIS A 600 33.50 12.10 6.71
C HIS A 600 33.23 11.03 5.67
N GLY A 601 32.64 11.41 4.55
CA GLY A 601 32.39 10.50 3.44
C GLY A 601 31.36 11.05 2.48
N GLY A 602 31.15 10.33 1.37
CA GLY A 602 30.18 10.71 0.35
C GLY A 602 28.77 10.90 0.91
N ARG A 603 27.92 11.63 0.17
CA ARG A 603 26.49 11.70 0.50
C ARG A 603 25.88 10.30 0.46
N ARG A 604 24.88 10.07 1.32
CA ARG A 604 24.11 8.81 1.37
C ARG A 604 24.93 7.54 1.70
N THR A 605 26.11 7.68 2.34
CA THR A 605 26.89 6.54 2.86
C THR A 605 26.44 6.05 4.24
N GLY A 606 25.45 6.73 4.85
CA GLY A 606 24.87 6.33 6.14
C GLY A 606 25.45 7.03 7.37
N LYS A 607 26.09 8.20 7.21
CA LYS A 607 26.63 8.99 8.33
C LYS A 607 25.58 9.34 9.38
N THR A 608 24.48 9.98 8.97
CA THR A 608 23.34 10.30 9.85
C THR A 608 22.75 9.04 10.49
N SER A 609 22.68 7.92 9.76
CA SER A 609 22.23 6.63 10.30
C SER A 609 23.15 6.11 11.39
N ILE A 610 24.48 6.23 11.23
CA ILE A 610 25.46 5.90 12.29
C ILE A 610 25.21 6.76 13.52
N LEU A 611 24.98 8.07 13.35
CA LEU A 611 24.67 8.96 14.47
C LEU A 611 23.38 8.54 15.19
N TYR A 612 22.32 8.15 14.47
CA TYR A 612 21.11 7.62 15.09
C TYR A 612 21.37 6.33 15.87
N GLN A 613 22.19 5.41 15.38
CA GLN A 613 22.56 4.23 16.15
C GLN A 613 23.27 4.61 17.45
N ILE A 614 24.18 5.58 17.41
CA ILE A 614 24.86 6.08 18.62
C ILE A 614 23.86 6.74 19.57
N ALA A 615 22.96 7.59 19.06
CA ALA A 615 21.90 8.23 19.82
C ALA A 615 20.97 7.20 20.51
N ASN A 616 20.73 6.08 19.85
CA ASN A 616 19.95 4.95 20.36
C ASN A 616 20.76 4.00 21.27
N GLY A 617 21.91 4.45 21.77
CA GLY A 617 22.68 3.75 22.82
C GLY A 617 23.66 2.69 22.32
N ARG A 618 24.02 2.67 21.02
CA ARG A 618 24.96 1.67 20.44
C ARG A 618 26.35 1.66 21.11
N LEU A 619 26.78 2.78 21.70
CA LEU A 619 28.07 2.88 22.38
C LEU A 619 28.05 2.39 23.84
N GLY A 620 26.89 2.17 24.45
CA GLY A 620 26.74 1.74 25.84
C GLY A 620 26.24 2.84 26.77
N ALA A 621 26.03 2.50 28.05
CA ALA A 621 25.38 3.37 29.05
C ALA A 621 26.29 4.46 29.64
N ASP A 622 27.59 4.36 29.42
CA ASP A 622 28.58 5.35 29.86
C ASP A 622 28.55 6.63 29.00
N PHE A 623 27.87 6.58 27.85
CA PHE A 623 27.73 7.69 26.92
C PHE A 623 26.31 8.25 26.97
N VAL A 624 26.21 9.56 27.08
CA VAL A 624 24.97 10.34 27.02
C VAL A 624 24.95 11.07 25.67
N PRO A 625 24.36 10.46 24.63
CA PRO A 625 24.36 11.06 23.31
C PRO A 625 23.38 12.22 23.21
N VAL A 626 23.85 13.31 22.63
CA VAL A 626 23.05 14.49 22.31
C VAL A 626 23.16 14.73 20.81
N PHE A 627 22.09 14.40 20.09
CA PHE A 627 22.01 14.55 18.64
C PHE A 627 21.63 15.96 18.24
N ILE A 628 22.47 16.60 17.43
CA ILE A 628 22.36 17.97 16.97
C ILE A 628 22.30 17.94 15.45
N ASP A 629 21.10 18.11 14.90
CA ASP A 629 20.92 18.33 13.47
C ASP A 629 21.08 19.82 13.19
N MET A 630 22.13 20.19 12.45
CA MET A 630 22.40 21.58 12.13
C MET A 630 21.38 22.17 11.13
N GLN A 631 20.62 21.35 10.40
CA GLN A 631 19.53 21.83 9.53
C GLN A 631 18.35 22.39 10.33
N GLU A 632 18.02 21.81 11.49
CA GLU A 632 16.99 22.34 12.41
C GLU A 632 17.34 23.73 12.95
N MET A 633 18.61 24.13 12.83
CA MET A 633 19.16 25.38 13.36
C MET A 633 19.33 26.46 12.28
N ALA A 634 18.78 26.27 11.08
CA ALA A 634 18.82 27.26 9.99
C ALA A 634 18.06 28.55 10.36
N GLY A 635 18.66 29.72 10.13
CA GLY A 635 18.04 31.03 10.40
C GLY A 635 17.90 31.43 11.87
N VAL A 636 18.49 30.65 12.78
CA VAL A 636 18.47 30.88 14.23
C VAL A 636 19.67 31.74 14.68
N ASP A 637 19.44 32.71 15.57
CA ASP A 637 20.50 33.55 16.18
C ASP A 637 21.33 32.80 17.24
N ALA A 638 22.41 33.41 17.75
CA ALA A 638 23.30 32.78 18.73
C ALA A 638 22.60 32.37 20.05
N HIS A 639 21.64 33.15 20.54
CA HIS A 639 20.92 32.81 21.78
C HIS A 639 20.03 31.59 21.58
N ASP A 640 19.24 31.61 20.52
CA ASP A 640 18.35 30.50 20.20
C ASP A 640 19.14 29.24 19.81
N PHE A 641 20.30 29.38 19.17
CA PHE A 641 21.21 28.27 18.87
C PHE A 641 21.65 27.53 20.15
N PHE A 642 22.19 28.25 21.13
CA PHE A 642 22.64 27.65 22.39
C PHE A 642 21.48 27.16 23.26
N ARG A 643 20.34 27.84 23.24
CA ARG A 643 19.12 27.40 23.94
C ARG A 643 18.63 26.06 23.42
N LEU A 644 18.57 25.88 22.09
CA LEU A 644 18.18 24.61 21.46
C LEU A 644 19.15 23.47 21.83
N ILE A 645 20.46 23.72 21.82
CA ILE A 645 21.43 22.72 22.25
C ILE A 645 21.26 22.40 23.74
N ALA A 646 21.09 23.41 24.59
CA ALA A 646 20.87 23.21 26.02
C ALA A 646 19.59 22.42 26.32
N GLN A 647 18.54 22.61 25.53
CA GLN A 647 17.31 21.82 25.63
C GLN A 647 17.61 20.35 25.36
N LYS A 648 18.27 20.03 24.25
CA LYS A 648 18.64 18.65 23.89
C LYS A 648 19.58 18.02 24.93
N VAL A 649 20.51 18.79 25.49
CA VAL A 649 21.38 18.36 26.60
C VAL A 649 20.56 18.03 27.85
N SER A 650 19.64 18.91 28.25
CA SER A 650 18.80 18.71 29.43
C SER A 650 17.93 17.46 29.29
N GLU A 651 17.34 17.22 28.12
CA GLU A 651 16.56 16.03 27.83
C GLU A 651 17.38 14.74 27.90
N ALA A 652 18.60 14.74 27.34
CA ALA A 652 19.50 13.59 27.38
C ALA A 652 20.01 13.33 28.80
N HIS A 653 20.33 14.39 29.53
CA HIS A 653 20.83 14.33 30.91
C HIS A 653 19.79 13.78 31.88
N LYS A 654 18.53 14.28 31.82
CA LYS A 654 17.40 13.78 32.62
C LYS A 654 17.11 12.28 32.40
N LYS A 655 17.37 11.77 31.19
CA LYS A 655 17.25 10.33 30.87
C LYS A 655 18.41 9.50 31.42
N ALA A 656 19.59 10.08 31.54
CA ALA A 656 20.81 9.36 31.86
C ALA A 656 21.18 9.38 33.34
N VAL A 657 20.79 10.41 34.10
CA VAL A 657 21.19 10.62 35.49
C VAL A 657 19.96 10.95 36.34
N ALA A 658 19.84 10.30 37.50
CA ALA A 658 18.84 10.66 38.51
C ALA A 658 19.36 11.87 39.31
N LEU A 659 18.77 13.04 39.10
CA LEU A 659 19.20 14.28 39.75
C LEU A 659 18.63 14.43 41.16
N SER A 660 19.41 15.04 42.04
CA SER A 660 18.89 15.57 43.30
C SER A 660 17.93 16.74 43.03
N GLU A 661 17.00 17.01 43.94
CA GLU A 661 16.06 18.13 43.82
C GLU A 661 16.77 19.49 43.70
N ALA A 662 17.90 19.65 44.40
CA ALA A 662 18.75 20.82 44.33
C ALA A 662 19.42 20.98 42.95
N ASP A 663 19.98 19.89 42.39
CA ASP A 663 20.64 19.93 41.08
C ASP A 663 19.65 20.14 39.93
N SER A 664 18.46 19.54 40.03
CA SER A 664 17.37 19.76 39.07
C SER A 664 16.92 21.22 39.07
N THR A 665 16.70 21.79 40.26
CA THR A 665 16.29 23.20 40.39
C THR A 665 17.37 24.14 39.84
N ARG A 666 18.64 23.85 40.11
CA ARG A 666 19.77 24.64 39.60
C ARG A 666 19.90 24.54 38.08
N LEU A 667 19.68 23.36 37.51
CA LEU A 667 19.70 23.14 36.06
C LEU A 667 18.59 23.95 35.36
N ASP A 668 17.38 23.93 35.90
CA ASP A 668 16.25 24.70 35.34
C ASP A 668 16.43 26.22 35.50
N GLU A 669 17.12 26.67 36.56
CA GLU A 669 17.54 28.08 36.69
C GLU A 669 18.56 28.48 35.61
N LEU A 670 19.61 27.66 35.40
CA LEU A 670 20.64 27.92 34.39
C LEU A 670 20.07 27.88 32.96
N TYR A 671 19.14 26.96 32.69
CA TYR A 671 18.43 26.91 31.41
C TYR A 671 17.59 28.17 31.16
N ARG A 672 16.84 28.67 32.15
CA ARG A 672 16.08 29.94 32.01
C ARG A 672 16.97 31.15 31.74
N ARG A 673 18.21 31.17 32.26
CA ARG A 673 19.18 32.23 31.95
C ARG A 673 19.64 32.22 30.47
N LEU A 674 19.44 31.13 29.74
CA LEU A 674 19.67 31.10 28.28
C LEU A 674 18.53 31.73 27.47
N GLU A 675 17.33 31.83 28.05
CA GLU A 675 16.19 32.54 27.44
C GLU A 675 16.36 34.06 27.52
N ASP A 676 17.15 34.54 28.48
CA ASP A 676 17.48 35.94 28.63
C ASP A 676 18.46 36.42 27.55
N LYS A 677 17.94 37.18 26.58
CA LYS A 677 18.71 37.77 25.48
C LYS A 677 19.55 39.00 25.89
N SER A 678 19.51 39.43 27.15
CA SER A 678 20.26 40.61 27.62
C SER A 678 21.73 40.32 27.96
N GLY A 679 22.11 39.05 28.17
CA GLY A 679 23.46 38.61 28.54
C GLY A 679 24.24 37.95 27.40
N SER A 680 25.47 37.48 27.69
CA SER A 680 26.26 36.70 26.72
C SER A 680 25.76 35.25 26.62
N ALA A 681 25.23 34.86 25.46
CA ALA A 681 24.77 33.49 25.19
C ALA A 681 25.87 32.45 25.46
N TYR A 682 27.11 32.74 25.06
CA TYR A 682 28.27 31.87 25.27
C TYR A 682 28.56 31.62 26.75
N GLN A 683 28.49 32.67 27.58
CA GLN A 683 28.76 32.55 29.02
C GLN A 683 27.63 31.78 29.73
N SER A 684 26.37 32.09 29.41
CA SER A 684 25.22 31.35 29.94
C SER A 684 25.30 29.86 29.59
N PHE A 685 25.67 29.54 28.35
CA PHE A 685 25.78 28.15 27.88
C PHE A 685 26.96 27.42 28.55
N ASN A 686 28.10 28.10 28.73
CA ASN A 686 29.24 27.55 29.44
C ASN A 686 28.91 27.20 30.91
N ASN A 687 28.19 28.09 31.60
CA ASN A 687 27.76 27.85 32.99
C ASN A 687 26.80 26.65 33.07
N PHE A 688 25.85 26.57 32.13
CA PHE A 688 24.94 25.45 31.99
C PHE A 688 25.69 24.12 31.78
N LEU A 689 26.56 24.05 30.78
CA LEU A 689 27.34 22.84 30.49
C LEU A 689 28.27 22.43 31.63
N THR A 690 28.87 23.39 32.34
CA THR A 690 29.74 23.11 33.49
C THR A 690 28.96 22.46 34.62
N HIS A 691 27.74 22.94 34.91
CA HIS A 691 26.86 22.34 35.90
C HIS A 691 26.45 20.92 35.49
N VAL A 692 26.01 20.74 34.24
CA VAL A 692 25.67 19.43 33.69
C VAL A 692 26.86 18.47 33.84
N ALA A 693 28.06 18.87 33.42
CA ALA A 693 29.25 18.04 33.49
C ALA A 693 29.62 17.62 34.93
N SER A 694 29.39 18.48 35.92
CA SER A 694 29.67 18.19 37.33
C SER A 694 28.77 17.10 37.93
N THR A 695 27.60 16.86 37.31
CA THR A 695 26.60 15.89 37.78
C THR A 695 26.68 14.54 37.04
N LEU A 696 27.64 14.34 36.13
CA LEU A 696 27.66 13.18 35.24
C LEU A 696 28.20 11.86 35.83
N GLU A 697 28.58 11.78 37.11
CA GLU A 697 28.99 10.52 37.79
C GLU A 697 29.94 9.57 37.00
N GLY A 698 30.87 10.11 36.20
CA GLY A 698 31.79 9.32 35.37
C GLY A 698 31.30 8.94 33.97
N LYS A 699 30.14 9.46 33.56
CA LYS A 699 29.61 9.37 32.18
C LYS A 699 30.13 10.52 31.31
N TYR A 700 30.08 10.31 30.00
CA TYR A 700 30.48 11.28 28.99
C TYR A 700 29.28 11.79 28.20
N ILE A 701 29.12 13.10 28.06
CA ILE A 701 28.23 13.66 27.04
C ILE A 701 28.94 13.57 25.70
N ILE A 702 28.24 13.08 24.69
CA ILE A 702 28.74 13.04 23.32
C ILE A 702 27.84 13.85 22.39
N PHE A 703 28.37 14.96 21.87
CA PHE A 703 27.68 15.76 20.87
C PHE A 703 27.82 15.11 19.50
N LEU A 704 26.70 14.67 18.95
CA LEU A 704 26.58 14.10 17.61
C LEU A 704 26.08 15.20 16.69
N ILE A 705 27.00 15.90 16.02
CA ILE A 705 26.70 17.06 15.18
C ILE A 705 26.64 16.61 13.74
N ASP A 706 25.44 16.61 13.15
CA ASP A 706 25.23 16.30 11.74
C ASP A 706 25.25 17.57 10.88
N GLU A 707 25.69 17.44 9.63
CA GLU A 707 25.87 18.54 8.67
C GLU A 707 26.62 19.75 9.26
N TYR A 708 27.79 19.50 9.84
CA TYR A 708 28.62 20.54 10.45
C TYR A 708 28.98 21.69 9.47
N GLU A 709 28.88 21.46 8.16
CA GLU A 709 28.96 22.48 7.09
C GLU A 709 28.10 23.71 7.35
N ILE A 710 26.90 23.51 7.90
CA ILE A 710 25.93 24.60 8.11
C ILE A 710 26.46 25.63 9.09
N LEU A 711 27.34 25.24 10.01
CA LEU A 711 27.99 26.17 10.94
C LEU A 711 28.78 27.26 10.21
N GLU A 712 29.48 26.89 9.12
CA GLU A 712 30.23 27.84 8.30
C GLU A 712 29.30 28.81 7.57
N ARG A 713 28.20 28.28 7.03
CA ARG A 713 27.18 29.07 6.36
C ARG A 713 26.55 30.09 7.30
N LYS A 714 26.19 29.70 8.54
CA LYS A 714 25.63 30.62 9.54
C LYS A 714 26.58 31.76 9.91
N VAL A 715 27.89 31.50 9.93
CA VAL A 715 28.89 32.56 10.16
C VAL A 715 29.01 33.48 8.95
N ASN A 716 28.93 32.95 7.73
CA ASN A 716 28.94 33.75 6.51
C ASN A 716 27.67 34.61 6.36
N ASP A 717 26.52 34.06 6.72
CA ASP A 717 25.21 34.70 6.64
C ASP A 717 24.98 35.72 7.78
N GLY A 718 25.85 35.73 8.80
CA GLY A 718 25.81 36.67 9.92
C GLY A 718 24.94 36.25 11.11
N ASP A 719 24.31 35.08 11.05
CA ASP A 719 23.51 34.48 12.13
C ASP A 719 24.36 34.18 13.38
N LEU A 720 25.63 33.79 13.17
CA LEU A 720 26.60 33.47 14.22
C LEU A 720 27.89 34.25 14.01
N THR A 721 28.56 34.60 15.11
CA THR A 721 29.91 35.19 15.04
C THR A 721 30.95 34.10 14.83
N ALA A 722 32.08 34.42 14.17
CA ALA A 722 33.20 33.49 13.99
C ALA A 722 33.80 32.99 15.32
N GLU A 723 33.51 33.66 16.44
CA GLU A 723 33.90 33.27 17.79
C GLU A 723 33.37 31.88 18.20
N ILE A 724 32.30 31.40 17.55
CA ILE A 724 31.76 30.06 17.78
C ILE A 724 32.81 28.96 17.58
N PHE A 725 33.71 29.12 16.61
CA PHE A 725 34.76 28.13 16.36
C PHE A 725 35.78 28.08 17.50
N THR A 726 36.18 29.25 18.00
CA THR A 726 37.06 29.37 19.15
C THR A 726 36.40 28.81 20.41
N TYR A 727 35.10 29.07 20.60
CA TYR A 727 34.33 28.56 21.73
C TYR A 727 34.19 27.03 21.71
N LEU A 728 33.78 26.44 20.59
CA LEU A 728 33.69 24.98 20.46
C LEU A 728 35.06 24.32 20.69
N ARG A 729 36.14 24.90 20.15
CA ARG A 729 37.50 24.42 20.42
C ARG A 729 37.86 24.48 21.90
N HIS A 730 37.51 25.56 22.61
CA HIS A 730 37.71 25.67 24.05
C HIS A 730 36.95 24.56 24.81
N LEU A 731 35.70 24.27 24.43
CA LEU A 731 34.93 23.16 25.02
C LEU A 731 35.61 21.81 24.81
N MET A 732 36.09 21.54 23.58
CA MET A 732 36.78 20.30 23.23
C MET A 732 38.08 20.09 24.03
N GLN A 733 38.77 21.15 24.44
CA GLN A 733 40.05 21.07 25.14
C GLN A 733 39.92 21.03 26.67
N ASN A 734 38.91 21.72 27.21
CA ASN A 734 38.86 22.00 28.65
C ASN A 734 37.78 21.20 29.40
N MET A 735 36.86 20.52 28.70
CA MET A 735 35.80 19.73 29.34
C MET A 735 36.08 18.23 29.27
N ALA A 736 36.60 17.66 30.37
CA ALA A 736 37.02 16.26 30.44
C ALA A 736 35.91 15.20 30.23
N ASN A 737 34.64 15.56 30.45
CA ASN A 737 33.48 14.65 30.31
C ASN A 737 32.66 14.94 29.03
N LEU A 738 33.25 15.65 28.06
CA LEU A 738 32.58 16.05 26.82
C LEU A 738 33.35 15.53 25.61
N ALA A 739 32.64 14.89 24.69
CA ALA A 739 33.18 14.40 23.43
C ALA A 739 32.36 14.89 22.24
N PHE A 740 32.99 14.91 21.06
CA PHE A 740 32.37 15.42 19.84
C PHE A 740 32.51 14.39 18.71
N ILE A 741 31.41 14.12 18.03
CA ILE A 741 31.38 13.42 16.75
C ILE A 741 30.71 14.34 15.74
N PHE A 742 31.50 14.83 14.79
CA PHE A 742 31.01 15.61 13.66
C PHE A 742 30.77 14.70 12.47
N ALA A 743 29.62 14.78 11.83
CA ALA A 743 29.32 14.08 10.59
C ALA A 743 29.11 15.07 9.44
N GLY A 744 29.78 14.84 8.31
CA GLY A 744 29.68 15.73 7.16
C GLY A 744 30.36 15.21 5.90
N SER A 745 30.52 16.10 4.93
CA SER A 745 31.08 15.83 3.60
C SER A 745 32.59 15.58 3.62
N SER A 746 33.10 14.96 2.55
CA SER A 746 34.50 14.57 2.38
C SER A 746 35.47 15.73 2.10
N ASP A 747 35.00 16.95 1.88
CA ASP A 747 35.83 18.13 1.57
C ASP A 747 36.56 18.71 2.80
N PHE A 748 36.77 17.88 3.83
CA PHE A 748 37.47 18.18 5.07
C PHE A 748 38.84 18.86 4.86
N ALA A 749 39.60 18.43 3.85
CA ALA A 749 40.95 18.91 3.58
C ALA A 749 41.03 20.17 2.68
N LYS A 750 39.93 20.58 2.06
CA LYS A 750 39.91 21.65 1.03
C LYS A 750 39.31 22.97 1.51
N ARG A 751 38.85 23.05 2.77
CA ARG A 751 38.19 24.25 3.29
C ARG A 751 39.19 25.38 3.58
N GLN A 752 38.81 26.59 3.18
CA GLN A 752 39.71 27.76 3.09
C GLN A 752 39.84 28.56 4.40
N ARG A 753 38.94 28.36 5.38
CA ARG A 753 38.98 29.08 6.66
C ARG A 753 39.98 28.45 7.64
N GLN A 754 40.94 29.24 8.09
CA GLN A 754 42.00 28.83 9.02
C GLN A 754 41.43 28.35 10.37
N GLU A 755 40.29 28.89 10.79
CA GLU A 755 39.60 28.59 12.05
C GLU A 755 39.09 27.14 12.12
N TRP A 756 38.59 26.60 10.99
CA TRP A 756 38.18 25.20 10.89
C TRP A 756 39.36 24.24 10.98
N ALA A 757 40.46 24.56 10.29
CA ALA A 757 41.70 23.78 10.38
C ALA A 757 42.22 23.78 11.83
N LEU A 758 42.17 24.91 12.52
CA LEU A 758 42.59 25.04 13.91
C LEU A 758 41.72 24.24 14.90
N MET A 759 40.41 24.18 14.68
CA MET A 759 39.50 23.34 15.49
C MET A 759 39.76 21.85 15.26
N PHE A 760 39.90 21.43 14.00
CA PHE A 760 40.00 20.02 13.64
C PHE A 760 41.42 19.46 13.59
N ASN A 761 42.46 20.26 13.83
CA ASN A 761 43.83 19.76 14.02
C ASN A 761 43.93 18.71 15.13
N MET A 762 42.98 18.68 16.06
CA MET A 762 42.90 17.72 17.16
C MET A 762 41.91 16.57 16.88
N ALA A 763 41.16 16.66 15.78
CA ALA A 763 40.14 15.69 15.44
C ALA A 763 40.71 14.47 14.73
N GLN A 764 40.11 13.31 15.00
CA GLN A 764 40.47 12.06 14.36
C GLN A 764 39.49 11.78 13.21
N PRO A 765 39.92 11.87 11.95
CA PRO A 765 39.04 11.59 10.82
C PRO A 765 38.79 10.08 10.72
N LYS A 766 37.54 9.71 10.45
CA LYS A 766 37.13 8.35 10.12
C LYS A 766 36.24 8.41 8.88
N GLU A 767 36.73 7.81 7.79
CA GLU A 767 35.97 7.72 6.56
C GLU A 767 34.81 6.71 6.70
N VAL A 768 33.61 7.12 6.27
CA VAL A 768 32.43 6.27 6.10
C VAL A 768 32.25 6.00 4.60
N SER A 769 32.85 4.90 4.15
CA SER A 769 32.83 4.46 2.74
C SER A 769 31.59 3.61 2.41
N PHE A 770 31.57 2.92 1.28
CA PHE A 770 30.50 1.97 0.92
C PHE A 770 30.50 0.76 1.86
N LEU A 771 29.45 -0.06 1.83
CA LEU A 771 29.39 -1.30 2.61
C LEU A 771 30.39 -2.30 2.04
N SER A 772 30.92 -3.17 2.92
CA SER A 772 31.68 -4.34 2.49
C SER A 772 30.77 -5.25 1.64
N ARG A 773 31.37 -6.16 0.86
CA ARG A 773 30.58 -7.11 0.07
C ARG A 773 29.66 -7.94 0.97
N ASP A 774 30.15 -8.42 2.10
CA ASP A 774 29.37 -9.25 3.00
C ASP A 774 28.23 -8.47 3.66
N ASP A 775 28.49 -7.24 4.10
CA ASP A 775 27.44 -6.35 4.66
C ASP A 775 26.38 -5.97 3.62
N ALA A 776 26.80 -5.72 2.38
CA ALA A 776 25.88 -5.41 1.29
C ALA A 776 25.03 -6.63 0.92
N VAL A 777 25.62 -7.84 0.88
CA VAL A 777 24.88 -9.08 0.66
C VAL A 777 23.89 -9.35 1.79
N ALA A 778 24.27 -9.09 3.03
CA ALA A 778 23.37 -9.18 4.18
C ALA A 778 22.19 -8.21 4.03
N LEU A 779 22.47 -6.94 3.69
CA LEU A 779 21.43 -5.94 3.40
C LEU A 779 20.49 -6.40 2.27
N ILE A 780 21.00 -7.00 1.19
CA ILE A 780 20.19 -7.44 0.03
C ILE A 780 19.31 -8.65 0.36
N THR A 781 19.70 -9.52 1.28
CA THR A 781 19.09 -10.85 1.43
C THR A 781 18.39 -11.07 2.76
N GLU A 782 18.93 -10.55 3.87
CA GLU A 782 18.38 -10.81 5.20
C GLU A 782 16.99 -10.23 5.44
N PRO A 783 16.64 -8.99 5.01
CA PRO A 783 15.32 -8.40 5.28
C PRO A 783 14.15 -9.20 4.69
N VAL A 784 14.40 -9.99 3.64
CA VAL A 784 13.38 -10.73 2.89
C VAL A 784 13.65 -12.23 2.82
N LYS A 785 14.59 -12.76 3.60
CA LYS A 785 15.08 -14.15 3.51
C LYS A 785 13.98 -15.22 3.60
N ASP A 786 12.92 -14.95 4.35
CA ASP A 786 11.80 -15.88 4.57
C ASP A 786 10.71 -15.76 3.50
N LEU A 787 10.76 -14.70 2.67
CA LEU A 787 9.74 -14.34 1.69
C LEU A 787 10.22 -14.47 0.23
N VAL A 788 11.50 -14.20 -0.02
CA VAL A 788 12.10 -14.09 -1.35
C VAL A 788 13.39 -14.91 -1.44
N ARG A 789 13.53 -15.66 -2.53
CA ARG A 789 14.75 -16.44 -2.83
C ARG A 789 15.58 -15.74 -3.90
N TYR A 790 16.81 -15.38 -3.57
CA TYR A 790 17.76 -14.82 -4.54
C TYR A 790 18.62 -15.91 -5.18
N ASP A 791 18.84 -15.79 -6.49
CA ASP A 791 19.91 -16.52 -7.17
C ASP A 791 21.26 -15.85 -6.87
N GLN A 792 22.32 -16.64 -6.65
CA GLN A 792 23.64 -16.09 -6.30
C GLN A 792 24.14 -15.05 -7.31
N LYS A 793 23.98 -15.34 -8.62
CA LYS A 793 24.35 -14.41 -9.69
C LYS A 793 23.56 -13.10 -9.63
N ALA A 794 22.30 -13.13 -9.18
CA ALA A 794 21.49 -11.94 -9.04
C ALA A 794 22.01 -11.05 -7.90
N VAL A 795 22.37 -11.64 -6.75
CA VAL A 795 23.01 -10.92 -5.64
C VAL A 795 24.33 -10.30 -6.08
N ASP A 796 25.17 -11.07 -6.78
CA ASP A 796 26.45 -10.59 -7.29
C ASP A 796 26.26 -9.42 -8.28
N ARG A 797 25.21 -9.49 -9.12
CA ARG A 797 24.86 -8.41 -10.05
C ARG A 797 24.37 -7.16 -9.33
N VAL A 798 23.51 -7.29 -8.32
CA VAL A 798 23.07 -6.15 -7.48
C VAL A 798 24.27 -5.47 -6.83
N TRP A 799 25.16 -6.25 -6.21
CA TRP A 799 26.37 -5.70 -5.61
C TRP A 799 27.28 -5.04 -6.66
N ARG A 800 27.43 -5.61 -7.86
CA ARG A 800 28.23 -4.98 -8.94
C ARG A 800 27.65 -3.65 -9.39
N LEU A 801 26.33 -3.56 -9.52
CA LEU A 801 25.60 -2.35 -9.90
C LEU A 801 25.83 -1.23 -8.88
N THR A 802 25.77 -1.55 -7.60
CA THR A 802 25.76 -0.55 -6.53
C THR A 802 27.09 -0.39 -5.80
N ALA A 803 28.04 -1.30 -6.00
CA ALA A 803 29.31 -1.41 -5.27
C ALA A 803 29.16 -1.45 -3.74
N GLY A 804 27.99 -1.87 -3.23
CA GLY A 804 27.67 -1.80 -1.81
C GLY A 804 27.36 -0.38 -1.31
N GLN A 805 27.13 0.60 -2.20
CA GLN A 805 26.66 1.93 -1.80
C GLN A 805 25.26 1.77 -1.15
N PRO A 806 25.06 2.17 0.12
CA PRO A 806 23.85 1.82 0.87
C PRO A 806 22.55 2.27 0.21
N PHE A 807 22.49 3.53 -0.24
CA PHE A 807 21.29 4.11 -0.83
C PHE A 807 20.88 3.44 -2.15
N PHE A 808 21.80 3.25 -3.09
CA PHE A 808 21.49 2.59 -4.36
C PHE A 808 21.23 1.10 -4.17
N THR A 809 21.86 0.46 -3.19
CA THR A 809 21.53 -0.94 -2.80
C THR A 809 20.10 -1.03 -2.27
N GLN A 810 19.67 -0.09 -1.44
CA GLN A 810 18.28 0.00 -0.99
C GLN A 810 17.31 0.30 -2.15
N VAL A 811 17.63 1.25 -3.04
CA VAL A 811 16.79 1.62 -4.19
C VAL A 811 16.57 0.42 -5.12
N ILE A 812 17.63 -0.30 -5.49
CA ILE A 812 17.49 -1.44 -6.39
C ILE A 812 16.74 -2.60 -5.73
N CYS A 813 16.96 -2.85 -4.43
CA CYS A 813 16.20 -3.87 -3.72
C CYS A 813 14.72 -3.50 -3.59
N LEU A 814 14.41 -2.23 -3.32
CA LEU A 814 13.05 -1.71 -3.30
C LEU A 814 12.35 -1.96 -4.64
N GLN A 815 12.99 -1.61 -5.76
CA GLN A 815 12.45 -1.83 -7.11
C GLN A 815 12.29 -3.31 -7.45
N ILE A 816 13.22 -4.16 -7.02
CA ILE A 816 13.12 -5.62 -7.20
C ILE A 816 11.87 -6.17 -6.50
N ILE A 817 11.57 -5.74 -5.27
CA ILE A 817 10.38 -6.21 -4.54
C ILE A 817 9.09 -5.73 -5.22
N GLU A 818 9.04 -4.48 -5.68
CA GLU A 818 7.91 -3.95 -6.45
C GLU A 818 7.66 -4.78 -7.73
N ALA A 819 8.73 -5.07 -8.49
CA ALA A 819 8.66 -5.90 -9.69
C ALA A 819 8.21 -7.34 -9.38
N LEU A 820 8.67 -7.93 -8.28
CA LEU A 820 8.25 -9.26 -7.84
C LEU A 820 6.75 -9.31 -7.50
N ASN A 821 6.25 -8.30 -6.79
CA ASN A 821 4.83 -8.20 -6.42
C ASN A 821 3.94 -8.06 -7.65
N LEU A 822 4.31 -7.19 -8.60
CA LEU A 822 3.60 -7.03 -9.87
C LEU A 822 3.54 -8.34 -10.67
N LYS A 823 4.62 -9.12 -10.67
CA LYS A 823 4.73 -10.40 -11.39
C LYS A 823 4.25 -11.60 -10.60
N GLN A 824 3.84 -11.42 -9.34
CA GLN A 824 3.49 -12.49 -8.40
C GLN A 824 4.57 -13.59 -8.29
N LYS A 825 5.85 -13.18 -8.30
CA LYS A 825 7.01 -14.05 -8.19
C LYS A 825 7.65 -13.94 -6.80
N LYS A 826 8.33 -15.00 -6.35
CA LYS A 826 9.09 -15.03 -5.08
C LYS A 826 10.58 -15.35 -5.27
N ARG A 827 11.07 -15.24 -6.51
CA ARG A 827 12.45 -15.57 -6.86
C ARG A 827 13.06 -14.45 -7.68
N VAL A 828 14.24 -14.00 -7.30
CA VAL A 828 15.01 -12.97 -8.02
C VAL A 828 16.08 -13.64 -8.87
N THR A 829 15.99 -13.44 -10.18
CA THR A 829 17.00 -13.88 -11.15
C THR A 829 17.73 -12.67 -11.75
N LEU A 830 18.68 -12.92 -12.66
CA LEU A 830 19.36 -11.83 -13.39
C LEU A 830 18.39 -10.99 -14.23
N GLU A 831 17.28 -11.57 -14.68
CA GLU A 831 16.27 -10.87 -15.48
C GLU A 831 15.56 -9.80 -14.65
N GLU A 832 15.09 -10.14 -13.45
CA GLU A 832 14.45 -9.17 -12.55
C GLU A 832 15.42 -8.05 -12.14
N VAL A 833 16.71 -8.36 -11.92
CA VAL A 833 17.71 -7.33 -11.60
C VAL A 833 17.97 -6.41 -12.80
N ALA A 834 18.02 -6.96 -14.02
CA ALA A 834 18.24 -6.17 -15.23
C ALA A 834 17.08 -5.23 -15.53
N GLU A 835 15.85 -5.68 -15.34
CA GLU A 835 14.64 -4.86 -15.47
C GLU A 835 14.61 -3.74 -14.43
N SER A 836 14.81 -4.04 -13.14
CA SER A 836 14.86 -2.99 -12.11
C SER A 836 16.01 -1.99 -12.35
N CYS A 837 17.13 -2.45 -12.90
CA CYS A 837 18.22 -1.55 -13.30
C CYS A 837 17.79 -0.61 -14.44
N HIS A 838 17.05 -1.13 -15.42
CA HIS A 838 16.53 -0.33 -16.54
C HIS A 838 15.57 0.74 -16.03
N ASP A 839 14.61 0.36 -15.17
CA ASP A 839 13.64 1.29 -14.58
C ASP A 839 14.31 2.41 -13.77
N ILE A 840 15.38 2.09 -13.02
CA ILE A 840 16.16 3.08 -12.27
C ILE A 840 16.93 4.02 -13.19
N VAL A 841 17.43 3.54 -14.33
CA VAL A 841 18.14 4.39 -15.29
C VAL A 841 17.17 5.32 -16.01
N GLU A 842 16.01 4.82 -16.44
CA GLU A 842 14.96 5.64 -17.06
C GLU A 842 14.35 6.66 -16.08
N ASN A 843 14.13 6.25 -14.82
CA ASN A 843 13.60 7.09 -13.76
C ASN A 843 14.70 7.39 -12.72
N ALA A 844 15.79 7.99 -13.19
CA ALA A 844 16.99 8.26 -12.41
C ALA A 844 16.69 9.01 -11.10
N PRO A 845 17.04 8.43 -9.93
CA PRO A 845 17.00 9.16 -8.67
C PRO A 845 17.82 10.45 -8.76
N TYR A 846 17.31 11.54 -8.17
CA TYR A 846 17.97 12.87 -8.14
C TYR A 846 19.44 12.83 -7.68
N HIS A 847 19.81 11.80 -6.91
CA HIS A 847 21.19 11.61 -6.48
C HIS A 847 22.19 11.42 -7.63
N PHE A 848 21.78 10.88 -8.79
CA PHE A 848 22.64 10.84 -9.98
C PHE A 848 22.96 12.24 -10.52
N ALA A 849 21.94 13.12 -10.58
CA ALA A 849 22.14 14.51 -10.99
C ALA A 849 23.11 15.24 -10.06
N TYR A 850 23.05 14.97 -8.75
CA TYR A 850 24.02 15.49 -7.79
C TYR A 850 25.46 15.01 -8.08
N ILE A 851 25.65 13.71 -8.31
CA ILE A 851 26.97 13.15 -8.67
C ILE A 851 27.52 13.85 -9.92
N TRP A 852 26.69 14.06 -10.94
CA TRP A 852 27.07 14.75 -12.17
C TRP A 852 27.35 16.24 -11.97
N GLY A 853 26.57 16.93 -11.13
CA GLY A 853 26.73 18.34 -10.81
C GLY A 853 28.06 18.65 -10.12
N GLU A 854 28.61 17.72 -9.34
CA GLU A 854 29.92 17.87 -8.68
C GLU A 854 31.13 17.69 -9.62
N LEU A 855 30.91 17.26 -10.87
CA LEU A 855 32.00 17.04 -11.83
C LEU A 855 32.33 18.31 -12.60
N THR A 856 33.63 18.59 -12.74
CA THR A 856 34.16 19.59 -13.66
C THR A 856 33.90 19.20 -15.11
N ALA A 857 34.01 20.16 -16.04
CA ALA A 857 33.82 19.92 -17.47
C ALA A 857 34.73 18.80 -18.01
N GLU A 858 36.02 18.82 -17.66
CA GLU A 858 36.99 17.77 -18.03
C GLU A 858 36.60 16.41 -17.44
N GLU A 859 36.20 16.37 -16.17
CA GLU A 859 35.78 15.14 -15.49
C GLU A 859 34.54 14.54 -16.16
N LYS A 860 33.55 15.36 -16.53
CA LYS A 860 32.34 14.95 -17.26
C LYS A 860 32.68 14.29 -18.60
N ILE A 861 33.57 14.90 -19.38
CA ILE A 861 34.04 14.32 -20.65
C ILE A 861 34.70 12.97 -20.40
N MET A 862 35.58 12.87 -19.39
CA MET A 862 36.31 11.64 -19.10
C MET A 862 35.40 10.50 -18.62
N VAL A 863 34.42 10.77 -17.75
CA VAL A 863 33.48 9.72 -17.31
C VAL A 863 32.54 9.28 -18.44
N SER A 864 32.07 10.20 -19.30
CA SER A 864 31.26 9.82 -20.45
C SER A 864 32.04 8.96 -21.45
N LEU A 865 33.29 9.35 -21.75
CA LEU A 865 34.19 8.54 -22.58
C LEU A 865 34.45 7.16 -21.96
N LEU A 866 34.72 7.11 -20.66
CA LEU A 866 34.94 5.85 -19.96
C LEU A 866 33.69 4.96 -20.03
N ALA A 867 32.49 5.54 -19.91
CA ALA A 867 31.24 4.80 -20.00
C ALA A 867 30.99 4.26 -21.42
N GLU A 868 31.42 5.00 -22.43
CA GLU A 868 31.32 4.60 -23.84
C GLU A 868 32.31 3.48 -24.21
N VAL A 869 33.55 3.56 -23.70
CA VAL A 869 34.58 2.53 -23.95
C VAL A 869 34.24 1.22 -23.21
N LEU A 870 33.64 1.32 -22.03
CA LEU A 870 33.27 0.16 -21.21
C LEU A 870 31.91 -0.42 -21.63
N THR A 871 31.94 -1.34 -22.59
CA THR A 871 30.74 -2.07 -23.06
C THR A 871 30.34 -3.24 -22.16
N ALA A 872 31.20 -3.67 -21.24
CA ALA A 872 30.95 -4.76 -20.30
C ALA A 872 31.19 -4.32 -18.84
N GLU A 873 30.35 -4.82 -17.94
CA GLU A 873 30.27 -4.39 -16.53
C GLU A 873 31.58 -4.60 -15.74
N MET A 874 32.32 -5.64 -16.08
CA MET A 874 33.58 -6.02 -15.38
C MET A 874 34.83 -5.62 -16.17
N ALA A 875 34.66 -4.95 -17.31
CA ALA A 875 35.78 -4.50 -18.12
C ALA A 875 36.53 -3.35 -17.43
N TYR A 876 37.81 -3.24 -17.77
CA TYR A 876 38.65 -2.09 -17.45
C TYR A 876 39.12 -1.47 -18.76
N ALA A 877 39.21 -0.15 -18.80
CA ALA A 877 39.75 0.60 -19.91
C ALA A 877 41.08 1.24 -19.50
N SER A 878 42.10 1.09 -20.34
CA SER A 878 43.38 1.76 -20.15
C SER A 878 43.31 3.24 -20.54
N VAL A 879 44.29 4.02 -20.10
CA VAL A 879 44.47 5.41 -20.57
C VAL A 879 44.57 5.47 -22.10
N ASP A 880 45.19 4.46 -22.71
CA ASP A 880 45.40 4.41 -24.16
C ASP A 880 44.08 4.11 -24.91
N ASP A 881 43.20 3.28 -24.33
CA ASP A 881 41.85 3.05 -24.87
C ASP A 881 41.01 4.33 -24.87
N ILE A 882 41.08 5.09 -23.77
CA ILE A 882 40.38 6.38 -23.64
C ILE A 882 40.96 7.40 -24.62
N ALA A 883 42.29 7.51 -24.71
CA ALA A 883 42.97 8.42 -25.64
C ALA A 883 42.63 8.11 -27.10
N SER A 884 42.60 6.82 -27.47
CA SER A 884 42.21 6.38 -28.81
C SER A 884 40.75 6.70 -29.14
N ARG A 885 39.84 6.66 -28.15
CA ARG A 885 38.45 7.06 -28.39
C ARG A 885 38.33 8.58 -28.49
N LEU A 886 39.05 9.31 -27.65
CA LEU A 886 39.03 10.76 -27.57
C LEU A 886 39.53 11.41 -28.89
N SER A 887 40.48 10.78 -29.59
CA SER A 887 40.96 11.26 -30.90
C SER A 887 39.88 11.31 -31.99
N HIS A 888 38.74 10.63 -31.81
CA HIS A 888 37.62 10.69 -32.75
C HIS A 888 36.77 11.97 -32.61
N TYR A 889 37.00 12.76 -31.55
CA TYR A 889 36.25 13.98 -31.23
C TYR A 889 37.06 15.27 -31.42
N ASP A 890 38.20 15.21 -32.13
CA ASP A 890 39.13 16.33 -32.38
C ASP A 890 39.66 17.06 -31.14
N LEU A 891 39.44 16.52 -29.94
CA LEU A 891 40.01 17.02 -28.69
C LEU A 891 41.44 16.48 -28.52
N ARG A 892 42.38 17.35 -28.12
CA ARG A 892 43.77 16.96 -27.85
C ARG A 892 44.08 17.04 -26.37
N TYR A 893 43.79 15.95 -25.65
CA TYR A 893 44.28 15.76 -24.28
C TYR A 893 45.60 15.00 -24.31
N SER A 894 46.59 15.45 -23.54
CA SER A 894 47.79 14.65 -23.37
C SER A 894 47.49 13.44 -22.48
N ARG A 895 48.29 12.37 -22.60
CA ARG A 895 48.19 11.19 -21.72
C ARG A 895 48.29 11.58 -20.24
N ALA A 896 49.09 12.61 -19.92
CA ALA A 896 49.24 13.12 -18.56
C ALA A 896 47.96 13.78 -18.05
N ASP A 897 47.24 14.54 -18.88
CA ASP A 897 45.99 15.21 -18.50
C ASP A 897 44.86 14.21 -18.24
N ILE A 898 44.76 13.16 -19.08
CA ILE A 898 43.81 12.06 -18.89
C ILE A 898 44.12 11.36 -17.56
N SER A 899 45.37 10.99 -17.31
CA SER A 899 45.78 10.30 -16.07
C SER A 899 45.51 11.15 -14.84
N LYS A 900 45.80 12.46 -14.89
CA LYS A 900 45.50 13.41 -13.81
C LYS A 900 44.00 13.54 -13.54
N THR A 901 43.17 13.51 -14.59
CA THR A 901 41.71 13.61 -14.43
C THR A 901 41.11 12.32 -13.88
N LEU A 902 41.59 11.16 -14.33
CA LEU A 902 41.21 9.87 -13.77
C LEU A 902 41.66 9.73 -12.30
N ALA A 903 42.82 10.28 -11.93
CA ALA A 903 43.25 10.34 -10.52
C ALA A 903 42.26 11.15 -9.65
N ARG A 904 41.79 12.32 -10.13
CA ARG A 904 40.73 13.09 -9.43
C ARG A 904 39.43 12.31 -9.31
N LEU A 905 39.02 11.60 -10.35
CA LEU A 905 37.81 10.75 -10.34
C LEU A 905 37.93 9.56 -9.39
N LEU A 906 39.15 9.02 -9.22
CA LEU A 906 39.47 7.96 -8.26
C LEU A 906 39.36 8.48 -6.83
N GLU A 907 39.86 9.68 -6.54
CA GLU A 907 39.69 10.36 -5.24
C GLU A 907 38.23 10.64 -4.91
N LYS A 908 37.40 10.94 -5.92
CA LYS A 908 35.93 11.08 -5.78
C LYS A 908 35.19 9.74 -5.66
N HIS A 909 35.90 8.62 -5.66
CA HIS A 909 35.34 7.27 -5.55
C HIS A 909 34.35 6.87 -6.66
N LEU A 910 34.37 7.55 -7.81
CA LEU A 910 33.49 7.21 -8.95
C LEU A 910 34.03 6.04 -9.77
N ILE A 911 35.35 5.93 -9.83
CA ILE A 911 36.06 4.89 -10.57
C ILE A 911 37.00 4.10 -9.65
N GLU A 912 37.42 2.94 -10.11
CA GLU A 912 38.41 2.07 -9.46
C GLU A 912 39.55 1.78 -10.44
N LYS A 913 40.77 1.69 -9.91
CA LYS A 913 41.96 1.28 -10.66
C LYS A 913 42.21 -0.22 -10.48
N LYS A 914 42.67 -0.90 -11.54
CA LYS A 914 43.07 -2.31 -11.46
C LYS A 914 44.35 -2.45 -10.62
N LEU A 915 44.32 -3.30 -9.58
CA LEU A 915 45.41 -3.42 -8.59
C LEU A 915 46.61 -4.27 -9.08
N ASP A 916 46.39 -5.19 -10.02
CA ASP A 916 47.36 -6.26 -10.37
C ASP A 916 48.17 -6.02 -11.67
N THR A 917 48.16 -4.82 -12.24
CA THR A 917 48.85 -4.55 -13.52
C THR A 917 49.67 -3.26 -13.49
N GLN A 918 50.86 -3.27 -14.10
CA GLN A 918 51.63 -2.04 -14.34
C GLN A 918 50.92 -1.07 -15.31
N ALA A 919 49.98 -1.57 -16.12
CA ALA A 919 49.15 -0.74 -16.97
C ALA A 919 48.04 -0.05 -16.15
N GLU A 920 47.91 1.27 -16.31
CA GLU A 920 46.84 2.05 -15.68
C GLU A 920 45.50 1.78 -16.36
N ALA A 921 44.69 0.93 -15.74
CA ALA A 921 43.36 0.58 -16.23
C ALA A 921 42.29 0.87 -15.18
N TYR A 922 41.17 1.44 -15.63
CA TYR A 922 40.12 2.00 -14.79
C TYR A 922 38.74 1.43 -15.16
N ARG A 923 37.85 1.36 -14.18
CA ARG A 923 36.43 1.02 -14.37
C ARG A 923 35.56 1.87 -13.47
N PHE A 924 34.25 1.91 -13.72
CA PHE A 924 33.31 2.47 -12.76
C PHE A 924 33.24 1.63 -11.49
N ARG A 925 33.33 2.30 -10.34
CA ARG A 925 33.06 1.69 -9.04
C ARG A 925 31.65 1.11 -9.05
N MET A 926 30.67 1.94 -9.39
CA MET A 926 29.27 1.56 -9.55
C MET A 926 28.90 1.38 -11.02
N ASP A 927 28.57 0.15 -11.43
CA ASP A 927 28.16 -0.10 -12.82
C ASP A 927 26.82 0.58 -13.16
N LEU A 928 25.97 0.81 -12.15
CA LEU A 928 24.72 1.54 -12.31
C LEU A 928 24.96 3.00 -12.74
N THR A 929 25.98 3.67 -12.19
CA THR A 929 26.37 5.02 -12.60
C THR A 929 26.88 5.05 -14.03
N ARG A 930 27.63 4.02 -14.48
CA ARG A 930 28.06 3.86 -15.87
C ARG A 930 26.84 3.78 -16.79
N ALA A 931 25.89 2.90 -16.49
CA ALA A 931 24.69 2.70 -17.28
C ALA A 931 23.86 3.99 -17.40
N TRP A 932 23.72 4.73 -16.30
CA TRP A 932 23.03 6.02 -16.29
C TRP A 932 23.75 7.08 -17.12
N ILE A 933 25.07 7.27 -16.95
CA ILE A 933 25.86 8.23 -17.75
C ILE A 933 25.78 7.88 -19.24
N GLN A 934 25.85 6.59 -19.58
CA GLN A 934 25.76 6.14 -20.96
C GLN A 934 24.40 6.45 -21.60
N ALA A 935 23.32 6.40 -20.83
CA ALA A 935 21.96 6.72 -21.29
C ALA A 935 21.72 8.24 -21.39
N GLU A 936 22.04 9.00 -20.34
CA GLU A 936 21.65 10.41 -20.20
C GLU A 936 22.74 11.40 -20.64
N HIS A 937 24.00 11.00 -20.61
CA HIS A 937 25.16 11.87 -20.84
C HIS A 937 26.14 11.27 -21.86
N PRO A 938 25.71 11.00 -23.11
CA PRO A 938 26.57 10.46 -24.13
C PRO A 938 27.72 11.42 -24.44
N THR A 939 28.92 10.89 -24.65
CA THR A 939 30.17 11.66 -24.83
C THR A 939 30.03 12.83 -25.78
N TRP A 940 29.45 12.62 -26.97
CA TRP A 940 29.30 13.65 -27.97
C TRP A 940 28.45 14.84 -27.49
N GLY A 941 27.42 14.58 -26.67
CA GLY A 941 26.54 15.61 -26.12
C GLY A 941 27.25 16.44 -25.05
N VAL A 942 28.02 15.76 -24.19
CA VAL A 942 28.81 16.40 -23.13
C VAL A 942 29.92 17.28 -23.69
N ILE A 943 30.65 16.80 -24.72
CA ILE A 943 31.69 17.59 -25.38
C ILE A 943 31.09 18.87 -25.98
N LYS A 944 29.93 18.77 -26.64
CA LYS A 944 29.23 19.93 -27.21
C LYS A 944 28.78 20.92 -26.13
N GLU A 945 28.32 20.43 -24.97
CA GLU A 945 27.94 21.28 -23.84
C GLU A 945 29.16 22.06 -23.30
N VAL A 946 30.28 21.38 -23.09
CA VAL A 946 31.52 22.00 -22.58
C VAL A 946 32.06 23.05 -23.54
N GLN A 947 32.12 22.75 -24.84
CA GLN A 947 32.63 23.67 -25.87
C GLN A 947 31.78 24.93 -26.07
N ASN A 948 30.50 24.91 -25.68
CA ASN A 948 29.63 26.09 -25.76
C ASN A 948 29.71 26.99 -24.49
N HIS A 949 30.43 26.55 -23.45
CA HIS A 949 30.56 27.25 -22.17
C HIS A 949 31.94 27.89 -21.93
N GLU A 950 32.94 27.57 -22.77
CA GLU A 950 34.18 28.36 -22.95
C GLU A 950 33.97 29.45 -24.00
#